data_AF-A0A7S8D7X5-F1
#
_entry.id   AF-A0A7S8D7X5-F1
#
_cell.length_a   1.000
_cell.length_b   1.000
_cell.length_c   1.000
_cell.angle_alpha   90.00
_cell.angle_beta   90.00
_cell.angle_gamma   90.00
#
_symmetry.space_group_name_H-M   'P 1'
#
loop_
_entity.id
_entity.type
_entity.pdbx_description
1 polymer ?
#
loop_
_entity_poly.entity_id
_entity_poly.type
_entity_poly.pdbx_seq_one_letter_code
_entity_poly.pdbx_strand_id
1 'polypeptide(L)'
;MRLDASPHALLTLDTWQHLQNLKKGKEKIILDGNSLDITSLVAVARYGIKPEISKDEDLARRINLSVDALAEYLSHKYVVYGVNTGFGGSADVRTDDWLENQIGVLQHTQIPMRGTISASGDLMPMSYIAGAVTGNPDIFVQVGKGSSAKVMPSHEALQQNGLSPSGLGPKEALGLINGTAPSVSLASLVLHESQQLALLAQVLTAFAAESMGGNVEWTAPFTHAVRPHVGQIEAAANIRSFLQGSEFVVGLENRKRTGDGLWQDRYSTRTSPQWIGPYLEDLLLAQRQISVELNSTSDNPLVDATEKDGKVIGEVYSGGNFQAVAVTSAMDKTRLALQMIGRMLFSQVSEMINPCTNNGLEANLNVSDKENFTMKGIDVNMSAYMSELAALAHPVSSHVMSAEMHNQGINSLALLSARRTMEAADLVAHMCACHIYVSCQAVELRATHRLFLETLHDKIKAKDGPFHVFHLNKSAIKDLGEKVFTVVEKAWYDHNAGCWKDRIVPTVDAAMAPVTQYLTSEEVDCPISSLAVFREKLHKSVVKVSSSIFYPNMAIRPVDVATKLGDGTAPLYAWVRSKLGVPTQCGIDDDSFYNAQKGLPTEETPKDQGPSSPSPSPSPSAASPMPLADNEVAGSGAASPNLPLTMSASVVLADLPRDATAALEAAGSFKTDKIVVRFKPVGSAPSLAQDVCKISATRRFEEVVRYLRKKLRCKETDSVFLYVNSAFAPSLDEVVGNLHQCFKNSHGQLVVAYSLTPAFG
;
A
#
# COMPACT_ATOMS: atom_id res chain seq x y z
N MET A 1 -17.41 32.05 13.07
CA MET A 1 -17.25 30.92 12.13
C MET A 1 -16.92 29.71 12.98
N ARG A 2 -17.87 28.78 13.17
CA ARG A 2 -17.63 27.58 13.98
C ARG A 2 -16.69 26.68 13.19
N LEU A 3 -15.48 26.47 13.73
CA LEU A 3 -14.53 25.44 13.33
C LEU A 3 -15.13 24.09 13.72
N ASP A 4 -15.97 23.50 12.86
CA ASP A 4 -16.18 22.06 12.90
C ASP A 4 -14.89 21.44 12.36
N ALA A 5 -13.94 21.21 13.28
CA ALA A 5 -12.49 21.29 13.04
C ALA A 5 -11.83 20.05 12.40
N SER A 6 -12.60 19.09 11.87
CA SER A 6 -12.05 17.86 11.30
C SER A 6 -12.82 17.33 10.08
N PRO A 7 -12.93 18.09 8.97
CA PRO A 7 -13.71 17.69 7.81
C PRO A 7 -13.29 16.33 7.18
N HIS A 8 -11.99 16.03 7.11
CA HIS A 8 -11.53 14.74 6.58
C HIS A 8 -11.91 13.60 7.53
N ALA A 9 -11.63 13.70 8.82
CA ALA A 9 -11.95 12.66 9.80
C ALA A 9 -13.46 12.43 9.94
N LEU A 10 -14.28 13.48 9.85
CA LEU A 10 -15.74 13.35 9.82
C LEU A 10 -16.21 12.59 8.58
N LEU A 11 -15.70 12.92 7.39
CA LEU A 11 -15.97 12.15 6.17
C LEU A 11 -15.55 10.68 6.32
N THR A 12 -14.35 10.43 6.87
CA THR A 12 -13.84 9.07 7.11
C THR A 12 -14.74 8.29 8.08
N LEU A 13 -15.25 8.95 9.13
CA LEU A 13 -16.16 8.37 10.10
C LEU A 13 -17.54 8.09 9.49
N ASP A 14 -18.11 9.05 8.77
CA ASP A 14 -19.43 8.93 8.14
C ASP A 14 -19.45 7.79 7.13
N THR A 15 -18.43 7.69 6.27
CA THR A 15 -18.30 6.58 5.31
C THR A 15 -18.14 5.23 6.02
N TRP A 16 -17.41 5.16 7.14
CA TRP A 16 -17.32 3.94 7.95
C TRP A 16 -18.66 3.56 8.58
N GLN A 17 -19.38 4.52 9.18
CA GLN A 17 -20.68 4.27 9.82
C GLN A 17 -21.72 3.82 8.80
N HIS A 18 -21.79 4.50 7.66
CA HIS A 18 -22.67 4.15 6.56
C HIS A 18 -22.37 2.72 6.05
N LEU A 19 -21.10 2.36 5.88
CA LEU A 19 -20.71 0.98 5.53
C LEU A 19 -21.17 -0.05 6.58
N GLN A 20 -21.06 0.25 7.88
CA GLN A 20 -21.56 -0.65 8.92
C GLN A 20 -23.09 -0.78 8.88
N ASN A 21 -23.82 0.28 8.57
CA ASN A 21 -25.28 0.24 8.45
C ASN A 21 -25.72 -0.62 7.26
N LEU A 22 -25.07 -0.47 6.10
CA LEU A 22 -25.28 -1.32 4.93
C LEU A 22 -24.99 -2.79 5.27
N LYS A 23 -23.85 -3.09 5.90
CA LYS A 23 -23.48 -4.47 6.30
C LYS A 23 -24.47 -5.11 7.27
N LYS A 24 -25.10 -4.31 8.13
CA LYS A 24 -26.12 -4.77 9.09
C LYS A 24 -27.53 -4.82 8.47
N GLY A 25 -27.69 -4.45 7.19
CA GLY A 25 -28.99 -4.38 6.52
C GLY A 25 -29.91 -3.28 7.07
N LYS A 26 -29.38 -2.29 7.78
CA LYS A 26 -30.16 -1.15 8.31
C LYS A 26 -30.51 -0.14 7.22
N GLU A 27 -29.70 -0.10 6.18
CA GLU A 27 -29.85 0.75 5.00
C GLU A 27 -29.74 -0.14 3.75
N LYS A 28 -30.32 0.34 2.65
CA LYS A 28 -30.30 -0.34 1.35
C LYS A 28 -29.58 0.54 0.33
N ILE A 29 -28.94 -0.12 -0.63
CA ILE A 29 -28.35 0.56 -1.79
C ILE A 29 -29.42 0.61 -2.88
N ILE A 30 -29.93 1.79 -3.18
CA ILE A 30 -30.92 2.03 -4.23
C ILE A 30 -30.23 2.75 -5.39
N LEU A 31 -30.32 2.19 -6.60
CA LEU A 31 -29.82 2.82 -7.82
C LEU A 31 -30.93 3.64 -8.46
N ASP A 32 -30.83 4.95 -8.35
CA ASP A 32 -31.81 5.94 -8.86
C ASP A 32 -31.22 6.89 -9.94
N GLY A 33 -29.94 6.71 -10.25
CA GLY A 33 -29.17 7.51 -11.20
C GLY A 33 -28.53 8.78 -10.63
N ASN A 34 -28.72 9.10 -9.34
CA ASN A 34 -28.30 10.38 -8.76
C ASN A 34 -27.69 10.29 -7.34
N SER A 35 -27.88 9.18 -6.63
CA SER A 35 -27.49 9.06 -5.21
C SER A 35 -26.41 8.00 -4.92
N LEU A 36 -25.68 7.53 -5.94
CA LEU A 36 -24.63 6.52 -5.75
C LEU A 36 -23.42 7.17 -5.05
N ASP A 37 -22.97 6.57 -3.95
CA ASP A 37 -21.79 7.04 -3.23
C ASP A 37 -20.66 5.99 -3.21
N ILE A 38 -19.46 6.46 -2.82
CA ILE A 38 -18.26 5.62 -2.73
C ILE A 38 -18.49 4.45 -1.77
N THR A 39 -19.19 4.68 -0.66
CA THR A 39 -19.44 3.69 0.38
C THR A 39 -20.29 2.53 -0.13
N SER A 40 -21.34 2.83 -0.88
CA SER A 40 -22.20 1.85 -1.55
C SER A 40 -21.39 0.99 -2.52
N LEU A 41 -20.48 1.61 -3.28
CA LEU A 41 -19.61 0.87 -4.19
C LEU A 41 -18.67 -0.08 -3.43
N VAL A 42 -18.06 0.38 -2.34
CA VAL A 42 -17.23 -0.47 -1.45
C VAL A 42 -18.05 -1.62 -0.85
N ALA A 43 -19.27 -1.35 -0.42
CA ALA A 43 -20.21 -2.35 0.10
C ALA A 43 -20.50 -3.47 -0.92
N VAL A 44 -20.77 -3.10 -2.17
CA VAL A 44 -20.98 -4.06 -3.26
C VAL A 44 -19.70 -4.85 -3.54
N ALA A 45 -18.59 -4.15 -3.78
CA ALA A 45 -17.34 -4.75 -4.26
C ALA A 45 -16.64 -5.64 -3.23
N ARG A 46 -16.60 -5.22 -1.95
CA ARG A 46 -15.84 -5.93 -0.90
C ARG A 46 -16.70 -6.83 -0.03
N TYR A 47 -17.98 -6.52 0.13
CA TYR A 47 -18.88 -7.23 1.05
C TYR A 47 -20.04 -7.94 0.34
N GLY A 48 -20.19 -7.76 -0.97
CA GLY A 48 -21.21 -8.45 -1.77
C GLY A 48 -22.64 -8.06 -1.41
N ILE A 49 -22.83 -6.85 -0.88
CA ILE A 49 -24.17 -6.28 -0.62
C ILE A 49 -24.85 -6.07 -1.96
N LYS A 50 -26.10 -6.53 -2.10
CA LYS A 50 -26.84 -6.46 -3.36
C LYS A 50 -27.54 -5.10 -3.48
N PRO A 51 -27.29 -4.32 -4.55
CA PRO A 51 -28.06 -3.12 -4.82
C PRO A 51 -29.44 -3.49 -5.41
N GLU A 52 -30.41 -2.60 -5.22
CA GLU A 52 -31.75 -2.66 -5.82
C GLU A 52 -31.90 -1.49 -6.80
N ILE A 53 -32.47 -1.73 -7.98
CA ILE A 53 -32.85 -0.62 -8.90
C ILE A 53 -34.10 0.04 -8.33
N SER A 54 -34.14 1.38 -8.35
CA SER A 54 -35.30 2.15 -7.90
C SER A 54 -36.57 1.72 -8.64
N LYS A 55 -37.67 1.60 -7.89
CA LYS A 55 -39.02 1.30 -8.44
C LYS A 55 -39.81 2.57 -8.75
N ASP A 56 -39.16 3.73 -8.71
CA ASP A 56 -39.76 5.00 -9.09
C ASP A 56 -40.24 4.94 -10.55
N GLU A 57 -41.55 5.09 -10.75
CA GLU A 57 -42.17 5.08 -12.07
C GLU A 57 -41.62 6.20 -12.95
N ASP A 58 -41.23 7.34 -12.36
CA ASP A 58 -40.63 8.44 -13.11
C ASP A 58 -39.26 8.07 -13.69
N LEU A 59 -38.47 7.26 -12.99
CA LEU A 59 -37.19 6.76 -13.53
C LEU A 59 -37.43 5.87 -14.76
N ALA A 60 -38.33 4.89 -14.64
CA ALA A 60 -38.70 4.00 -15.74
C ALA A 60 -39.27 4.80 -16.93
N ARG A 61 -40.14 5.78 -16.65
CA ARG A 61 -40.70 6.69 -17.65
C ARG A 61 -39.63 7.49 -18.37
N ARG A 62 -38.66 8.10 -17.66
CA ARG A 62 -37.56 8.85 -18.29
C ARG A 62 -36.68 7.95 -19.17
N ILE A 63 -36.38 6.73 -18.73
CA ILE A 63 -35.64 5.75 -19.55
C ILE A 63 -36.40 5.45 -20.84
N ASN A 64 -37.69 5.09 -20.74
CA ASN A 64 -38.51 4.78 -21.91
C ASN A 64 -38.64 5.99 -22.86
N LEU A 65 -38.83 7.21 -22.33
CA LEU A 65 -38.87 8.43 -23.14
C LEU A 65 -37.60 8.64 -23.95
N SER A 66 -36.42 8.34 -23.39
CA SER A 66 -35.16 8.46 -24.14
C SER A 66 -35.05 7.45 -25.28
N VAL A 67 -35.56 6.22 -25.09
CA VAL A 67 -35.62 5.18 -26.11
C VAL A 67 -36.58 5.57 -27.24
N ASP A 68 -37.78 6.03 -26.88
CA ASP A 68 -38.80 6.48 -27.82
C ASP A 68 -38.32 7.69 -28.63
N ALA A 69 -37.67 8.66 -27.99
CA ALA A 69 -37.09 9.83 -28.64
C ALA A 69 -36.02 9.43 -29.67
N LEU A 70 -35.14 8.50 -29.32
CA LEU A 70 -34.12 7.99 -30.25
C LEU A 70 -34.76 7.25 -31.43
N ALA A 71 -35.77 6.42 -31.17
CA ALA A 71 -36.50 5.71 -32.22
C ALA A 71 -37.18 6.67 -33.19
N GLU A 72 -37.82 7.73 -32.67
CA GLU A 72 -38.41 8.79 -33.48
C GLU A 72 -37.34 9.53 -34.30
N TYR A 73 -36.21 9.90 -33.68
CA TYR A 73 -35.10 10.58 -34.35
C TYR A 73 -34.55 9.76 -35.53
N LEU A 74 -34.39 8.44 -35.34
CA LEU A 74 -33.95 7.52 -36.39
C LEU A 74 -34.99 7.33 -37.49
N SER A 75 -36.29 7.37 -37.16
CA SER A 75 -37.38 7.25 -38.15
C SER A 75 -37.34 8.37 -39.20
N HIS A 76 -36.85 9.55 -38.81
CA HIS A 76 -36.63 10.70 -39.71
C HIS A 76 -35.37 10.58 -40.57
N LYS A 77 -34.63 9.46 -40.49
CA LYS A 77 -33.35 9.21 -41.19
C LYS A 77 -32.25 10.20 -40.78
N TYR A 78 -32.35 10.76 -39.58
CA TYR A 78 -31.29 11.59 -39.03
C TYR A 78 -30.06 10.76 -38.66
N VAL A 79 -28.89 11.39 -38.74
CA VAL A 79 -27.59 10.73 -38.49
C VAL A 79 -27.27 10.79 -36.99
N VAL A 80 -26.95 9.64 -36.42
CA VAL A 80 -26.64 9.46 -35.00
C VAL A 80 -25.35 8.66 -34.85
N TYR A 81 -24.36 9.25 -34.18
CA TYR A 81 -23.04 8.66 -33.97
C TYR A 81 -23.12 7.29 -33.27
N GLY A 82 -22.43 6.28 -33.83
CA GLY A 82 -22.34 4.92 -33.30
C GLY A 82 -23.67 4.16 -33.27
N VAL A 83 -24.70 4.68 -33.96
CA VAL A 83 -25.98 3.99 -34.20
C VAL A 83 -26.09 3.65 -35.68
N ASN A 84 -26.24 4.67 -36.54
CA ASN A 84 -26.24 4.53 -38.00
C ASN A 84 -24.94 5.06 -38.66
N THR A 85 -23.90 5.25 -37.84
CA THR A 85 -22.52 5.52 -38.28
C THR A 85 -21.55 4.49 -37.68
N GLY A 86 -20.33 4.41 -38.23
CA GLY A 86 -19.22 3.75 -37.54
C GLY A 86 -18.78 4.48 -36.26
N PHE A 87 -17.73 3.97 -35.61
CA PHE A 87 -17.21 4.49 -34.34
C PHE A 87 -15.83 5.17 -34.54
N GLY A 88 -15.51 6.16 -33.71
CA GLY A 88 -14.18 6.79 -33.72
C GLY A 88 -13.78 7.36 -35.09
N GLY A 89 -12.56 7.06 -35.54
CA GLY A 89 -12.04 7.46 -36.85
C GLY A 89 -12.82 6.93 -38.06
N SER A 90 -13.79 6.02 -37.87
CA SER A 90 -14.70 5.51 -38.90
C SER A 90 -16.12 6.12 -38.84
N ALA A 91 -16.32 7.20 -38.09
CA ALA A 91 -17.63 7.85 -37.93
C ALA A 91 -18.23 8.45 -39.22
N ASP A 92 -17.47 8.50 -40.31
CA ASP A 92 -17.92 8.87 -41.65
C ASP A 92 -18.60 7.71 -42.41
N VAL A 93 -18.38 6.46 -41.98
CA VAL A 93 -19.07 5.28 -42.51
C VAL A 93 -20.55 5.28 -42.08
N ARG A 94 -21.44 4.83 -42.96
CA ARG A 94 -22.90 4.74 -42.72
C ARG A 94 -23.36 3.28 -42.82
N THR A 95 -24.31 2.89 -41.97
CA THR A 95 -24.92 1.55 -41.98
C THR A 95 -26.41 1.62 -41.64
N ASP A 96 -27.21 0.81 -42.34
CA ASP A 96 -28.62 0.56 -42.01
C ASP A 96 -28.79 -0.66 -41.09
N ASP A 97 -27.76 -1.51 -40.95
CA ASP A 97 -27.72 -2.64 -40.03
C ASP A 97 -27.12 -2.19 -38.69
N TRP A 98 -27.97 -1.58 -37.86
CA TRP A 98 -27.58 -1.11 -36.55
C TRP A 98 -27.22 -2.26 -35.61
N LEU A 99 -27.79 -3.46 -35.79
CA LEU A 99 -27.51 -4.62 -34.94
C LEU A 99 -26.11 -5.17 -35.20
N GLU A 100 -25.72 -5.33 -36.46
CA GLU A 100 -24.35 -5.69 -36.84
C GLU A 100 -23.35 -4.67 -36.28
N ASN A 101 -23.67 -3.37 -36.39
CA ASN A 101 -22.85 -2.29 -35.85
C ASN A 101 -22.71 -2.36 -34.32
N GLN A 102 -23.81 -2.63 -33.61
CA GLN A 102 -23.82 -2.81 -32.15
C GLN A 102 -23.05 -4.09 -31.72
N ILE A 103 -23.14 -5.19 -32.47
CA ILE A 103 -22.41 -6.43 -32.17
C ILE A 103 -20.92 -6.26 -32.45
N GLY A 104 -20.57 -5.55 -33.54
CA GLY A 104 -19.19 -5.33 -33.96
C GLY A 104 -18.32 -4.65 -32.90
N VAL A 105 -18.91 -3.76 -32.08
CA VAL A 105 -18.17 -3.06 -31.01
C VAL A 105 -17.95 -3.89 -29.74
N LEU A 106 -18.55 -5.09 -29.63
CA LEU A 106 -18.59 -5.89 -28.39
C LEU A 106 -17.69 -7.13 -28.35
N GLN A 107 -16.92 -7.41 -29.40
CA GLN A 107 -16.19 -8.68 -29.52
C GLN A 107 -14.88 -8.68 -28.70
N HIS A 108 -14.77 -9.30 -27.49
CA HIS A 108 -13.53 -9.84 -26.85
C HIS A 108 -13.80 -10.64 -25.51
N THR A 109 -12.89 -11.53 -25.05
CA THR A 109 -12.88 -12.47 -23.84
C THR A 109 -12.44 -11.97 -22.40
N GLN A 110 -13.17 -12.16 -21.28
CA GLN A 110 -12.81 -11.81 -19.85
C GLN A 110 -12.19 -10.41 -19.57
N ILE A 111 -12.77 -9.60 -18.66
CA ILE A 111 -12.34 -8.20 -18.42
C ILE A 111 -10.81 -8.10 -18.19
N PRO A 112 -10.04 -7.55 -19.14
CA PRO A 112 -8.60 -7.47 -19.05
C PRO A 112 -8.19 -6.31 -18.15
N MET A 113 -7.09 -6.49 -17.43
CA MET A 113 -6.53 -5.44 -16.56
C MET A 113 -5.99 -4.22 -17.34
N ARG A 114 -5.69 -4.38 -18.63
CA ARG A 114 -5.10 -3.38 -19.53
C ARG A 114 -5.90 -3.33 -20.83
N GLY A 115 -5.73 -2.25 -21.59
CA GLY A 115 -6.38 -2.07 -22.90
C GLY A 115 -7.33 -0.87 -22.98
N THR A 116 -7.48 -0.11 -21.90
CA THR A 116 -8.20 1.18 -21.93
C THR A 116 -7.24 2.35 -21.74
N ILE A 117 -7.54 3.45 -22.41
CA ILE A 117 -6.96 4.78 -22.20
C ILE A 117 -7.99 5.75 -21.59
N SER A 118 -9.18 5.26 -21.23
CA SER A 118 -10.27 6.00 -20.58
C SER A 118 -10.63 7.28 -21.35
N ALA A 119 -10.73 7.17 -22.69
CA ALA A 119 -10.80 8.29 -23.61
C ALA A 119 -12.19 8.51 -24.20
N SER A 120 -12.84 7.45 -24.70
CA SER A 120 -14.25 7.38 -25.10
C SER A 120 -15.00 6.47 -24.10
N GLY A 121 -14.65 6.62 -22.82
CA GLY A 121 -14.95 5.67 -21.77
C GLY A 121 -13.95 4.53 -21.70
N ASP A 122 -14.22 3.56 -20.83
CA ASP A 122 -13.44 2.34 -20.66
C ASP A 122 -13.94 1.23 -21.61
N LEU A 123 -13.97 1.56 -22.91
CA LEU A 123 -14.55 0.73 -23.99
C LEU A 123 -14.16 -0.74 -23.89
N MET A 124 -12.86 -1.03 -23.80
CA MET A 124 -12.36 -2.40 -23.75
C MET A 124 -12.93 -3.13 -22.53
N PRO A 125 -12.65 -2.76 -21.26
CA PRO A 125 -13.26 -3.41 -20.10
C PRO A 125 -14.80 -3.52 -20.13
N MET A 126 -15.50 -2.49 -20.61
CA MET A 126 -16.96 -2.47 -20.64
C MET A 126 -17.55 -3.37 -21.73
N SER A 127 -16.85 -3.56 -22.86
CA SER A 127 -17.29 -4.47 -23.93
C SER A 127 -17.49 -5.90 -23.44
N TYR A 128 -16.69 -6.34 -22.46
CA TYR A 128 -16.85 -7.64 -21.81
C TYR A 128 -18.09 -7.73 -20.94
N ILE A 129 -18.47 -6.64 -20.27
CA ILE A 129 -19.70 -6.58 -19.46
C ILE A 129 -20.90 -6.64 -20.41
N ALA A 130 -20.91 -5.81 -21.45
CA ALA A 130 -21.95 -5.80 -22.46
C ALA A 130 -22.07 -7.17 -23.15
N GLY A 131 -20.95 -7.77 -23.55
CA GLY A 131 -20.93 -9.09 -24.17
C GLY A 131 -21.32 -10.23 -23.21
N ALA A 132 -21.08 -10.10 -21.90
CA ALA A 132 -21.59 -11.05 -20.91
C ALA A 132 -23.12 -10.97 -20.77
N VAL A 133 -23.67 -9.75 -20.79
CA VAL A 133 -25.13 -9.52 -20.71
C VAL A 133 -25.83 -10.01 -21.99
N THR A 134 -25.19 -9.93 -23.15
CA THR A 134 -25.72 -10.45 -24.42
C THR A 134 -25.42 -11.94 -24.65
N GLY A 135 -24.81 -12.63 -23.70
CA GLY A 135 -24.59 -14.08 -23.78
C GLY A 135 -23.57 -14.50 -24.84
N ASN A 136 -22.53 -13.71 -25.08
CA ASN A 136 -21.47 -14.08 -26.01
C ASN A 136 -20.75 -15.38 -25.54
N PRO A 137 -20.66 -16.43 -26.38
CA PRO A 137 -20.06 -17.70 -26.00
C PRO A 137 -18.57 -17.65 -25.67
N ASP A 138 -17.84 -16.66 -26.22
CA ASP A 138 -16.41 -16.47 -25.99
C ASP A 138 -16.11 -15.64 -24.73
N ILE A 139 -17.14 -15.06 -24.11
CA ILE A 139 -17.01 -14.34 -22.85
C ILE A 139 -17.30 -15.30 -21.71
N PHE A 140 -16.30 -15.49 -20.87
CA PHE A 140 -16.41 -16.25 -19.64
C PHE A 140 -16.74 -15.32 -18.47
N VAL A 141 -17.46 -15.84 -17.48
CA VAL A 141 -17.80 -15.16 -16.23
C VAL A 141 -17.51 -16.06 -15.04
N GLN A 142 -17.29 -15.48 -13.87
CA GLN A 142 -17.20 -16.22 -12.61
C GLN A 142 -18.58 -16.24 -11.93
N VAL A 143 -19.10 -17.45 -11.67
CA VAL A 143 -20.34 -17.67 -10.91
C VAL A 143 -20.00 -18.28 -9.55
N GLY A 144 -20.63 -17.80 -8.48
CA GLY A 144 -20.35 -18.23 -7.11
C GLY A 144 -19.22 -17.44 -6.42
N LYS A 145 -18.83 -17.87 -5.22
CA LYS A 145 -17.82 -17.20 -4.37
C LYS A 145 -16.94 -18.22 -3.64
N GLY A 146 -15.69 -17.86 -3.34
CA GLY A 146 -14.77 -18.73 -2.60
C GLY A 146 -14.54 -20.06 -3.34
N SER A 147 -14.54 -21.17 -2.61
CA SER A 147 -14.31 -22.51 -3.18
C SER A 147 -15.41 -23.00 -4.13
N SER A 148 -16.60 -22.39 -4.12
CA SER A 148 -17.69 -22.71 -5.04
C SER A 148 -17.65 -21.88 -6.33
N ALA A 149 -16.71 -20.94 -6.46
CA ALA A 149 -16.57 -20.13 -7.66
C ALA A 149 -16.19 -20.99 -8.87
N LYS A 150 -16.91 -20.83 -9.97
CA LYS A 150 -16.65 -21.51 -11.24
C LYS A 150 -16.59 -20.51 -12.37
N VAL A 151 -15.63 -20.69 -13.28
CA VAL A 151 -15.56 -19.95 -14.53
C VAL A 151 -16.31 -20.72 -15.60
N MET A 152 -17.22 -20.07 -16.30
CA MET A 152 -18.02 -20.68 -17.37
C MET A 152 -18.41 -19.64 -18.44
N PRO A 153 -18.83 -20.07 -19.64
CA PRO A 153 -19.34 -19.18 -20.66
C PRO A 153 -20.54 -18.36 -20.19
N SER A 154 -20.65 -17.12 -20.66
CA SER A 154 -21.69 -16.17 -20.21
C SER A 154 -23.11 -16.64 -20.54
N HIS A 155 -23.33 -17.25 -21.70
CA HIS A 155 -24.62 -17.80 -22.09
C HIS A 155 -25.10 -18.93 -21.16
N GLU A 156 -24.19 -19.81 -20.74
CA GLU A 156 -24.51 -20.87 -19.75
C GLU A 156 -24.84 -20.25 -18.39
N ALA A 157 -24.10 -19.22 -17.98
CA ALA A 157 -24.34 -18.52 -16.71
C ALA A 157 -25.70 -17.80 -16.71
N LEU A 158 -26.08 -17.15 -17.82
CA LEU A 158 -27.40 -16.53 -17.97
C LEU A 158 -28.51 -17.59 -17.86
N GLN A 159 -28.36 -18.70 -18.60
CA GLN A 159 -29.33 -19.81 -18.58
C GLN A 159 -29.49 -20.40 -17.18
N GLN A 160 -28.39 -20.63 -16.44
CA GLN A 160 -28.43 -21.13 -15.07
C GLN A 160 -29.15 -20.20 -14.09
N ASN A 161 -29.18 -18.89 -14.38
CA ASN A 161 -29.87 -17.89 -13.55
C ASN A 161 -31.27 -17.54 -14.08
N GLY A 162 -31.80 -18.27 -15.06
CA GLY A 162 -33.11 -18.01 -15.65
C GLY A 162 -33.17 -16.71 -16.46
N LEU A 163 -32.02 -16.18 -16.87
CA LEU A 163 -31.91 -15.00 -17.72
C LEU A 163 -31.74 -15.45 -19.18
N SER A 164 -32.36 -14.72 -20.10
CA SER A 164 -32.18 -14.92 -21.54
C SER A 164 -31.48 -13.71 -22.13
N PRO A 165 -30.51 -13.89 -23.05
CA PRO A 165 -29.94 -12.76 -23.78
C PRO A 165 -31.04 -11.99 -24.51
N SER A 166 -31.19 -10.71 -24.21
CA SER A 166 -32.01 -9.82 -25.03
C SER A 166 -31.18 -9.32 -26.20
N GLY A 167 -31.78 -9.23 -27.39
CA GLY A 167 -31.18 -8.46 -28.47
C GLY A 167 -30.97 -7.01 -28.03
N LEU A 168 -29.90 -6.38 -28.51
CA LEU A 168 -29.67 -4.97 -28.27
C LEU A 168 -30.61 -4.15 -29.16
N GLY A 169 -31.06 -3.00 -28.69
CA GLY A 169 -31.69 -1.95 -29.48
C GLY A 169 -30.68 -0.95 -30.03
N PRO A 170 -31.14 0.05 -30.80
CA PRO A 170 -30.29 1.16 -31.24
C PRO A 170 -29.62 1.85 -30.04
N LYS A 171 -28.34 2.22 -30.18
CA LYS A 171 -27.51 2.90 -29.15
C LYS A 171 -27.16 2.07 -27.91
N GLU A 172 -27.82 0.94 -27.65
CA GLU A 172 -27.64 0.20 -26.39
C GLU A 172 -26.23 -0.37 -26.20
N ALA A 173 -25.55 -0.91 -27.24
CA ALA A 173 -24.17 -1.36 -27.09
C ALA A 173 -23.26 -0.19 -26.72
N LEU A 174 -23.39 0.91 -27.45
CA LEU A 174 -22.60 2.11 -27.18
C LEU A 174 -22.90 2.67 -25.78
N GLY A 175 -24.17 2.71 -25.35
CA GLY A 175 -24.56 3.15 -24.00
C GLY A 175 -24.02 2.25 -22.89
N LEU A 176 -23.80 0.96 -23.17
CA LEU A 176 -23.18 0.04 -22.22
C LEU A 176 -21.67 0.22 -22.12
N ILE A 177 -20.98 0.61 -23.20
CA ILE A 177 -19.50 0.65 -23.23
C ILE A 177 -18.91 2.05 -23.11
N ASN A 178 -19.68 3.08 -23.47
CA ASN A 178 -19.25 4.47 -23.48
C ASN A 178 -19.48 5.10 -22.11
N GLY A 179 -18.50 4.94 -21.23
CA GLY A 179 -18.54 5.53 -19.90
C GLY A 179 -17.32 5.21 -19.05
N THR A 180 -17.24 5.85 -17.89
CA THR A 180 -16.03 5.83 -17.03
C THR A 180 -16.12 4.84 -15.87
N ALA A 181 -17.11 3.93 -15.92
CA ALA A 181 -17.50 3.07 -14.79
C ALA A 181 -16.33 2.26 -14.18
N PRO A 182 -15.48 1.55 -14.94
CA PRO A 182 -14.32 0.84 -14.38
C PRO A 182 -13.33 1.78 -13.69
N SER A 183 -13.02 2.92 -14.32
CA SER A 183 -12.11 3.94 -13.78
C SER A 183 -12.63 4.52 -12.46
N VAL A 184 -13.87 5.03 -12.44
CA VAL A 184 -14.46 5.63 -11.24
C VAL A 184 -14.71 4.58 -10.14
N SER A 185 -15.00 3.33 -10.51
CA SER A 185 -15.17 2.23 -9.55
C SER A 185 -13.87 1.94 -8.81
N LEU A 186 -12.77 1.72 -9.54
CA LEU A 186 -11.48 1.47 -8.90
C LEU A 186 -11.01 2.71 -8.11
N ALA A 187 -11.22 3.90 -8.65
CA ALA A 187 -10.90 5.16 -7.98
C ALA A 187 -11.65 5.31 -6.65
N SER A 188 -12.93 4.92 -6.61
CA SER A 188 -13.74 4.93 -5.39
C SER A 188 -13.18 3.98 -4.32
N LEU A 189 -12.79 2.77 -4.71
CA LEU A 189 -12.21 1.78 -3.79
C LEU A 189 -10.90 2.28 -3.18
N VAL A 190 -9.96 2.73 -4.01
CA VAL A 190 -8.66 3.20 -3.51
C VAL A 190 -8.79 4.48 -2.72
N LEU A 191 -9.70 5.40 -3.12
CA LEU A 191 -9.91 6.62 -2.36
C LEU A 191 -10.45 6.31 -0.97
N HIS A 192 -11.43 5.40 -0.85
CA HIS A 192 -11.93 4.95 0.44
C HIS A 192 -10.81 4.41 1.34
N GLU A 193 -9.94 3.54 0.81
CA GLU A 193 -8.79 3.00 1.54
C GLU A 193 -7.79 4.10 1.93
N SER A 194 -7.55 5.07 1.03
CA SER A 194 -6.64 6.20 1.26
C SER A 194 -7.11 7.14 2.37
N GLN A 195 -8.41 7.41 2.48
CA GLN A 195 -8.95 8.21 3.59
C GLN A 195 -8.68 7.55 4.95
N GLN A 196 -8.85 6.21 5.04
CA GLN A 196 -8.59 5.46 6.27
C GLN A 196 -7.09 5.45 6.61
N LEU A 197 -6.22 5.27 5.62
CA LEU A 197 -4.76 5.32 5.81
C LEU A 197 -4.29 6.70 6.27
N ALA A 198 -4.87 7.78 5.75
CA ALA A 198 -4.55 9.15 6.16
C ALA A 198 -4.96 9.45 7.61
N LEU A 199 -6.07 8.88 8.10
CA LEU A 199 -6.45 8.96 9.52
C LEU A 199 -5.53 8.07 10.38
N LEU A 200 -5.24 6.85 9.94
CA LEU A 200 -4.32 5.95 10.65
C LEU A 200 -2.93 6.57 10.80
N ALA A 201 -2.40 7.24 9.77
CA ALA A 201 -1.10 7.92 9.83
C ALA A 201 -1.03 8.99 10.94
N GLN A 202 -2.15 9.64 11.26
CA GLN A 202 -2.25 10.58 12.38
C GLN A 202 -2.14 9.86 13.73
N VAL A 203 -2.83 8.73 13.90
CA VAL A 203 -2.71 7.88 15.09
C VAL A 203 -1.28 7.36 15.24
N LEU A 204 -0.66 6.90 14.16
CA LEU A 204 0.73 6.41 14.17
C LEU A 204 1.73 7.51 14.50
N THR A 205 1.44 8.76 14.12
CA THR A 205 2.27 9.89 14.52
C THR A 205 2.20 10.18 16.02
N ALA A 206 1.00 10.07 16.62
CA ALA A 206 0.87 10.10 18.08
C ALA A 206 1.66 8.96 18.72
N PHE A 207 1.56 7.75 18.16
CA PHE A 207 2.22 6.56 18.69
C PHE A 207 3.76 6.66 18.63
N ALA A 208 4.29 7.25 17.56
CA ALA A 208 5.71 7.56 17.42
C ALA A 208 6.18 8.60 18.46
N ALA A 209 5.36 9.61 18.74
CA ALA A 209 5.67 10.60 19.77
C ALA A 209 5.76 9.97 21.17
N GLU A 210 4.84 9.06 21.51
CA GLU A 210 4.89 8.31 22.77
C GLU A 210 6.12 7.40 22.86
N SER A 211 6.42 6.68 21.77
CA SER A 211 7.59 5.80 21.68
C SER A 211 8.90 6.54 21.96
N MET A 212 9.05 7.74 21.40
CA MET A 212 10.24 8.57 21.56
C MET A 212 10.21 9.47 22.81
N GLY A 213 9.14 9.45 23.60
CA GLY A 213 8.99 10.37 24.74
C GLY A 213 9.01 11.85 24.33
N GLY A 214 8.34 12.17 23.23
CA GLY A 214 8.41 13.46 22.55
C GLY A 214 7.74 14.63 23.29
N ASN A 215 8.13 15.84 22.91
CA ASN A 215 7.46 17.07 23.33
C ASN A 215 6.40 17.48 22.31
N VAL A 216 5.13 17.24 22.65
CA VAL A 216 3.99 17.43 21.75
C VAL A 216 3.33 18.80 21.84
N GLU A 217 4.04 19.81 22.38
CA GLU A 217 3.59 21.22 22.36
C GLU A 217 3.27 21.70 20.93
N TRP A 218 3.91 21.12 19.91
CA TRP A 218 3.64 21.42 18.51
C TRP A 218 2.21 21.12 18.05
N THR A 219 1.44 20.35 18.82
CA THR A 219 -0.01 20.13 18.60
C THR A 219 -0.90 21.27 19.12
N ALA A 220 -0.33 22.28 19.79
CA ALA A 220 -1.10 23.31 20.47
C ALA A 220 -2.02 24.07 19.49
N PRO A 221 -3.33 24.25 19.82
CA PRO A 221 -4.28 24.92 18.94
C PRO A 221 -3.85 26.32 18.47
N PHE A 222 -3.13 27.06 19.33
CA PHE A 222 -2.59 28.38 19.00
C PHE A 222 -1.67 28.35 17.76
N THR A 223 -0.77 27.37 17.68
CA THR A 223 0.18 27.24 16.56
C THR A 223 -0.55 27.12 15.22
N HIS A 224 -1.65 26.39 15.19
CA HIS A 224 -2.40 26.13 13.97
C HIS A 224 -3.46 27.21 13.68
N ALA A 225 -3.95 27.91 14.71
CA ALA A 225 -4.81 29.09 14.54
C ALA A 225 -4.06 30.27 13.89
N VAL A 226 -2.75 30.40 14.14
CA VAL A 226 -1.90 31.45 13.53
C VAL A 226 -1.61 31.18 12.05
N ARG A 227 -1.63 29.91 11.61
CA ARG A 227 -1.51 29.52 10.20
C ARG A 227 -2.65 28.55 9.82
N PRO A 228 -3.86 29.08 9.53
CA PRO A 228 -5.10 28.31 9.61
C PRO A 228 -5.44 27.54 8.32
N HIS A 229 -4.53 26.70 7.84
CA HIS A 229 -4.88 25.69 6.84
C HIS A 229 -5.77 24.62 7.50
N VAL A 230 -6.85 24.24 6.82
CA VAL A 230 -7.92 23.42 7.43
C VAL A 230 -7.40 22.03 7.78
N GLY A 231 -6.70 21.37 6.84
CA GLY A 231 -6.15 20.05 7.09
C GLY A 231 -5.04 20.07 8.15
N GLN A 232 -4.30 21.17 8.27
CA GLN A 232 -3.28 21.34 9.31
C GLN A 232 -3.90 21.46 10.71
N ILE A 233 -4.95 22.27 10.84
CA ILE A 233 -5.71 22.43 12.09
C ILE A 233 -6.29 21.07 12.51
N GLU A 234 -6.92 20.38 11.56
CA GLU A 234 -7.51 19.07 11.78
C GLU A 234 -6.47 18.05 12.25
N ALA A 235 -5.38 17.88 11.50
CA ALA A 235 -4.34 16.92 11.82
C ALA A 235 -3.78 17.14 13.24
N ALA A 236 -3.52 18.40 13.60
CA ALA A 236 -3.05 18.74 14.93
C ALA A 236 -4.07 18.44 16.03
N ALA A 237 -5.34 18.78 15.80
CA ALA A 237 -6.42 18.53 16.74
C ALA A 237 -6.62 17.02 16.97
N ASN A 238 -6.63 16.22 15.90
CA ASN A 238 -6.76 14.78 15.97
C ASN A 238 -5.59 14.14 16.71
N ILE A 239 -4.34 14.44 16.32
CA ILE A 239 -3.13 13.92 16.98
C ILE A 239 -3.12 14.29 18.46
N ARG A 240 -3.46 15.54 18.80
CA ARG A 240 -3.57 15.99 20.19
C ARG A 240 -4.63 15.23 20.98
N SER A 241 -5.75 14.90 20.34
CA SER A 241 -6.83 14.11 20.95
C SER A 241 -6.37 12.67 21.20
N PHE A 242 -5.64 12.06 20.27
CA PHE A 242 -5.13 10.70 20.43
C PHE A 242 -4.10 10.58 21.56
N LEU A 243 -3.37 11.65 21.85
CA LEU A 243 -2.39 11.73 22.92
C LEU A 243 -2.98 12.06 24.30
N GLN A 244 -4.27 12.40 24.41
CA GLN A 244 -4.89 12.66 25.72
C GLN A 244 -4.73 11.45 26.64
N GLY A 245 -4.42 11.71 27.91
CA GLY A 245 -4.18 10.65 28.91
C GLY A 245 -2.79 9.99 28.85
N SER A 246 -1.98 10.27 27.83
CA SER A 246 -0.65 9.65 27.71
C SER A 246 0.30 10.09 28.82
N GLU A 247 0.92 9.13 29.48
CA GLU A 247 2.01 9.37 30.43
C GLU A 247 3.37 9.47 29.74
N PHE A 248 3.47 9.10 28.45
CA PHE A 248 4.74 8.98 27.73
C PHE A 248 5.23 10.28 27.09
N VAL A 249 4.34 11.23 26.80
CA VAL A 249 4.69 12.53 26.19
C VAL A 249 4.62 13.68 27.19
N VAL A 250 5.24 14.80 26.83
CA VAL A 250 5.15 16.07 27.57
C VAL A 250 4.62 17.19 26.66
N GLY A 251 4.19 18.31 27.24
CA GLY A 251 3.74 19.47 26.45
C GLY A 251 2.25 19.49 26.08
N LEU A 252 1.47 18.49 26.52
CA LEU A 252 0.01 18.51 26.37
C LEU A 252 -0.62 19.61 27.23
N GLU A 253 -0.40 19.61 28.54
CA GLU A 253 -0.99 20.58 29.47
C GLU A 253 0.01 21.65 29.90
N ASN A 254 1.19 21.23 30.38
CA ASN A 254 2.24 22.11 30.85
C ASN A 254 3.36 22.24 29.80
N ARG A 255 3.64 23.47 29.38
CA ARG A 255 4.66 23.82 28.38
C ARG A 255 5.98 24.30 29.01
N LYS A 256 5.98 24.57 30.32
CA LYS A 256 7.19 25.02 31.02
C LYS A 256 8.06 23.81 31.33
N ARG A 257 9.29 23.80 30.83
CA ARG A 257 10.30 22.77 31.10
C ARG A 257 11.62 23.38 31.60
N THR A 258 12.38 22.56 32.31
CA THR A 258 13.75 22.82 32.81
C THR A 258 14.57 21.55 32.59
N GLY A 259 15.89 21.66 32.44
CA GLY A 259 16.80 20.53 32.26
C GLY A 259 17.37 20.42 30.84
N ASP A 260 18.14 19.35 30.60
CA ASP A 260 18.88 19.09 29.35
C ASP A 260 18.09 18.20 28.38
N GLY A 261 18.54 18.12 27.12
CA GLY A 261 17.96 17.26 26.08
C GLY A 261 17.44 18.02 24.85
N LEU A 262 16.78 17.30 23.94
CA LEU A 262 16.17 17.91 22.76
C LEU A 262 15.00 18.81 23.16
N TRP A 263 15.13 20.11 22.88
CA TRP A 263 14.07 21.07 23.14
C TRP A 263 12.92 20.98 22.13
N GLN A 264 13.24 20.52 20.93
CA GLN A 264 12.33 20.38 19.81
C GLN A 264 12.46 18.97 19.23
N ASP A 265 11.33 18.29 19.06
CA ASP A 265 11.27 17.05 18.31
C ASP A 265 11.70 17.27 16.85
N ARG A 266 12.14 16.21 16.17
CA ARG A 266 12.50 16.27 14.75
C ARG A 266 11.25 16.42 13.87
N TYR A 267 11.46 16.75 12.61
CA TYR A 267 10.38 17.22 11.72
C TYR A 267 9.32 16.15 11.45
N SER A 268 9.71 14.88 11.38
CA SER A 268 8.81 13.78 11.05
C SER A 268 7.63 13.64 12.01
N THR A 269 7.79 14.03 13.27
CA THR A 269 6.71 14.14 14.26
C THR A 269 6.27 15.59 14.41
N ARG A 270 7.19 16.52 14.69
CA ARG A 270 6.87 17.91 15.05
C ARG A 270 6.10 18.68 13.98
N THR A 271 6.45 18.45 12.71
CA THR A 271 5.86 19.16 11.58
C THR A 271 4.78 18.33 10.89
N SER A 272 4.38 17.19 11.47
CA SER A 272 3.41 16.29 10.88
C SER A 272 2.08 16.96 10.51
N PRO A 273 1.48 17.88 11.31
CA PRO A 273 0.25 18.53 10.89
C PRO A 273 0.44 19.42 9.65
N GLN A 274 1.57 20.14 9.58
CA GLN A 274 1.91 20.98 8.42
C GLN A 274 2.22 20.13 7.18
N TRP A 275 2.78 18.94 7.38
CA TRP A 275 3.15 18.01 6.31
C TRP A 275 1.92 17.35 5.69
N ILE A 276 1.03 16.75 6.48
CA ILE A 276 -0.13 16.03 5.94
C ILE A 276 -1.33 16.92 5.65
N GLY A 277 -1.43 18.09 6.28
CA GLY A 277 -2.59 18.97 6.18
C GLY A 277 -3.03 19.27 4.73
N PRO A 278 -2.14 19.73 3.84
CA PRO A 278 -2.48 19.96 2.44
C PRO A 278 -3.00 18.70 1.72
N TYR A 279 -2.49 17.53 2.09
CA TYR A 279 -2.89 16.26 1.48
C TYR A 279 -4.25 15.76 1.97
N LEU A 280 -4.66 16.11 3.20
CA LEU A 280 -6.05 15.92 3.64
C LEU A 280 -7.02 16.78 2.81
N GLU A 281 -6.62 18.02 2.49
CA GLU A 281 -7.40 18.92 1.64
C GLU A 281 -7.50 18.38 0.19
N ASP A 282 -6.41 17.82 -0.35
CA ASP A 282 -6.41 17.15 -1.65
C ASP A 282 -7.31 15.90 -1.69
N LEU A 283 -7.31 15.09 -0.63
CA LEU A 283 -8.19 13.93 -0.51
C LEU A 283 -9.67 14.30 -0.44
N LEU A 284 -10.01 15.42 0.21
CA LEU A 284 -11.37 15.97 0.22
C LEU A 284 -11.79 16.46 -1.17
N LEU A 285 -10.88 17.08 -1.92
CA LEU A 285 -11.15 17.47 -3.30
C LEU A 285 -11.32 16.24 -4.20
N ALA A 286 -10.48 15.22 -4.05
CA ALA A 286 -10.62 13.95 -4.76
C ALA A 286 -11.97 13.28 -4.45
N GLN A 287 -12.41 13.28 -3.18
CA GLN A 287 -13.73 12.78 -2.77
C GLN A 287 -14.84 13.45 -3.55
N ARG A 288 -14.81 14.79 -3.64
CA ARG A 288 -15.80 15.56 -4.39
C ARG A 288 -15.80 15.21 -5.87
N GLN A 289 -14.62 15.13 -6.50
CA GLN A 289 -14.49 14.80 -7.92
C GLN A 289 -15.08 13.42 -8.24
N ILE A 290 -14.74 12.40 -7.44
CA ILE A 290 -15.25 11.04 -7.63
C ILE A 290 -16.75 10.94 -7.34
N SER A 291 -17.25 11.66 -6.33
CA SER A 291 -18.69 11.66 -6.01
C SER A 291 -19.54 12.27 -7.14
N VAL A 292 -19.02 13.29 -7.82
CA VAL A 292 -19.68 13.87 -9.01
C VAL A 292 -19.65 12.87 -10.17
N GLU A 293 -18.49 12.27 -10.45
CA GLU A 293 -18.34 11.31 -11.55
C GLU A 293 -19.28 10.09 -11.39
N LEU A 294 -19.44 9.57 -10.16
CA LEU A 294 -20.34 8.45 -9.86
C LEU A 294 -21.81 8.71 -10.23
N ASN A 295 -22.22 9.98 -10.29
CA ASN A 295 -23.59 10.41 -10.56
C ASN A 295 -23.68 11.26 -11.83
N SER A 296 -22.73 11.08 -12.76
CA SER A 296 -22.70 11.79 -14.04
C SER A 296 -23.11 10.86 -15.19
N THR A 297 -23.80 11.43 -16.19
CA THR A 297 -23.99 10.75 -17.48
C THR A 297 -22.72 10.92 -18.32
N SER A 298 -21.87 9.88 -18.31
CA SER A 298 -20.59 9.82 -19.03
C SER A 298 -20.71 9.28 -20.47
N ASP A 299 -21.92 9.20 -21.02
CA ASP A 299 -22.22 8.59 -22.32
C ASP A 299 -22.14 9.60 -23.48
N ASN A 300 -22.12 9.09 -24.72
CA ASN A 300 -22.25 9.87 -25.94
C ASN A 300 -22.85 9.04 -27.10
N PRO A 301 -23.73 9.62 -27.95
CA PRO A 301 -24.39 10.92 -27.75
C PRO A 301 -25.40 10.90 -26.60
N LEU A 302 -25.67 12.07 -26.02
CA LEU A 302 -26.71 12.27 -25.02
C LEU A 302 -28.06 12.48 -25.71
N VAL A 303 -29.12 11.94 -25.10
CA VAL A 303 -30.49 12.13 -25.57
C VAL A 303 -31.21 13.00 -24.54
N ASP A 304 -31.54 14.23 -24.92
CA ASP A 304 -32.42 15.09 -24.13
C ASP A 304 -33.85 14.88 -24.62
N ALA A 305 -34.66 14.19 -23.82
CA ALA A 305 -36.02 13.85 -24.16
C ALA A 305 -36.99 14.48 -23.16
N THR A 306 -37.99 15.16 -23.69
CA THR A 306 -39.11 15.69 -22.91
C THR A 306 -40.42 15.28 -23.54
N GLU A 307 -41.47 15.24 -22.73
CA GLU A 307 -42.83 15.00 -23.22
C GLU A 307 -43.57 16.34 -23.28
N LYS A 308 -44.12 16.67 -24.44
CA LYS A 308 -44.91 17.89 -24.64
C LYS A 308 -46.15 17.58 -25.46
N ASP A 309 -47.32 17.91 -24.91
CA ASP A 309 -48.63 17.66 -25.54
C ASP A 309 -48.88 16.18 -25.93
N GLY A 310 -48.37 15.24 -25.14
CA GLY A 310 -48.49 13.80 -25.39
C GLY A 310 -47.64 13.27 -26.56
N LYS A 311 -46.70 14.10 -27.05
CA LYS A 311 -45.67 13.69 -28.01
C LYS A 311 -44.31 13.71 -27.32
N VAL A 312 -43.49 12.72 -27.65
CA VAL A 312 -42.08 12.73 -27.29
C VAL A 312 -41.38 13.74 -28.19
N ILE A 313 -40.62 14.66 -27.60
CA ILE A 313 -39.75 15.57 -28.35
C ILE A 313 -38.37 15.42 -27.74
N GLY A 314 -37.39 15.05 -28.55
CA GLY A 314 -36.02 14.92 -28.06
C GLY A 314 -34.97 15.33 -29.09
N GLU A 315 -33.86 15.82 -28.56
CA GLU A 315 -32.67 16.18 -29.33
C GLU A 315 -31.51 15.28 -28.92
N VAL A 316 -30.65 14.95 -29.90
CA VAL A 316 -29.47 14.12 -29.71
C VAL A 316 -28.23 14.99 -29.78
N TYR A 317 -27.49 15.07 -28.67
CA TYR A 317 -26.31 15.91 -28.52
C TYR A 317 -25.03 15.08 -28.51
N SER A 318 -24.15 15.33 -29.48
CA SER A 318 -22.80 14.79 -29.49
C SER A 318 -21.87 15.63 -28.61
N GLY A 319 -21.14 14.98 -27.70
CA GLY A 319 -20.23 15.62 -26.74
C GLY A 319 -19.09 14.70 -26.31
N GLY A 320 -18.41 15.08 -25.22
CA GLY A 320 -17.20 14.41 -24.72
C GLY A 320 -17.27 13.97 -23.25
N ASN A 321 -18.47 13.75 -22.70
CA ASN A 321 -18.68 13.42 -21.29
C ASN A 321 -18.01 12.10 -20.85
N PHE A 322 -17.60 11.27 -21.80
CA PHE A 322 -16.84 10.05 -21.60
C PHE A 322 -15.36 10.26 -21.20
N GLN A 323 -14.90 11.51 -21.18
CA GLN A 323 -13.50 11.88 -20.90
C GLN A 323 -13.22 11.95 -19.39
N ALA A 324 -12.57 10.93 -18.85
CA ALA A 324 -12.42 10.74 -17.40
C ALA A 324 -11.27 11.54 -16.73
N VAL A 325 -10.91 12.72 -17.24
CA VAL A 325 -9.77 13.50 -16.70
C VAL A 325 -9.99 13.92 -15.24
N ALA A 326 -11.25 14.10 -14.81
CA ALA A 326 -11.58 14.35 -13.40
C ALA A 326 -11.14 13.20 -12.49
N VAL A 327 -11.29 11.95 -12.94
CA VAL A 327 -10.84 10.75 -12.22
C VAL A 327 -9.31 10.71 -12.17
N THR A 328 -8.61 10.96 -13.28
CA THR A 328 -7.14 11.05 -13.30
C THR A 328 -6.63 12.11 -12.34
N SER A 329 -7.27 13.29 -12.34
CA SER A 329 -6.94 14.39 -11.45
C SER A 329 -7.13 14.01 -9.98
N ALA A 330 -8.19 13.28 -9.63
CA ALA A 330 -8.43 12.80 -8.27
C ALA A 330 -7.38 11.74 -7.86
N MET A 331 -7.06 10.81 -8.76
CA MET A 331 -6.11 9.72 -8.49
C MET A 331 -4.66 10.19 -8.39
N ASP A 332 -4.23 11.14 -9.22
CA ASP A 332 -2.88 11.72 -9.11
C ASP A 332 -2.69 12.49 -7.79
N LYS A 333 -3.71 13.23 -7.33
CA LYS A 333 -3.71 13.87 -6.00
C LYS A 333 -3.64 12.83 -4.87
N THR A 334 -4.49 11.81 -4.95
CA THR A 334 -4.55 10.73 -3.95
C THR A 334 -3.20 10.00 -3.86
N ARG A 335 -2.58 9.70 -5.01
CA ARG A 335 -1.28 9.03 -5.05
C ARG A 335 -0.15 9.88 -4.49
N LEU A 336 -0.15 11.19 -4.76
CA LEU A 336 0.80 12.12 -4.15
C LEU A 336 0.61 12.22 -2.63
N ALA A 337 -0.64 12.28 -2.16
CA ALA A 337 -0.98 12.25 -0.73
C ALA A 337 -0.41 10.99 -0.06
N LEU A 338 -0.64 9.81 -0.65
CA LEU A 338 -0.10 8.54 -0.17
C LEU A 338 1.43 8.53 -0.12
N GLN A 339 2.11 9.04 -1.17
CA GLN A 339 3.57 9.16 -1.18
C GLN A 339 4.09 10.00 0.00
N MET A 340 3.42 11.11 0.28
CA MET A 340 3.85 12.04 1.33
C MET A 340 3.55 11.52 2.72
N ILE A 341 2.42 10.84 2.91
CA ILE A 341 2.14 10.06 4.12
C ILE A 341 3.22 8.99 4.31
N GLY A 342 3.52 8.18 3.29
CA GLY A 342 4.56 7.16 3.35
C GLY A 342 5.93 7.73 3.71
N ARG A 343 6.31 8.90 3.16
CA ARG A 343 7.57 9.58 3.50
C ARG A 343 7.66 9.97 4.96
N MET A 344 6.55 10.44 5.54
CA MET A 344 6.48 10.77 6.97
C MET A 344 6.62 9.50 7.83
N LEU A 345 5.84 8.45 7.51
CA LEU A 345 5.88 7.19 8.24
C LEU A 345 7.27 6.53 8.20
N PHE A 346 7.93 6.53 7.03
CA PHE A 346 9.31 6.08 6.85
C PHE A 346 10.26 6.80 7.81
N SER A 347 10.22 8.13 7.83
CA SER A 347 11.11 8.92 8.69
C SER A 347 10.86 8.65 10.18
N GLN A 348 9.59 8.51 10.59
CA GLN A 348 9.25 8.20 11.99
C GLN A 348 9.76 6.83 12.42
N VAL A 349 9.61 5.80 11.58
CA VAL A 349 10.10 4.45 11.87
C VAL A 349 11.62 4.41 11.97
N SER A 350 12.33 4.98 11.00
CA SER A 350 13.80 5.04 11.06
C SER A 350 14.29 5.82 12.28
N GLU A 351 13.58 6.86 12.70
CA GLU A 351 13.92 7.60 13.92
C GLU A 351 13.73 6.78 15.21
N MET A 352 12.69 5.94 15.30
CA MET A 352 12.46 5.06 16.46
C MET A 352 13.49 3.92 16.54
N ILE A 353 13.90 3.37 15.40
CA ILE A 353 14.85 2.25 15.32
C ILE A 353 16.29 2.71 15.64
N ASN A 354 16.63 3.95 15.30
CA ASN A 354 17.99 4.47 15.43
C ASN A 354 18.26 5.03 16.85
N PRO A 355 19.27 4.49 17.59
CA PRO A 355 19.56 4.90 18.96
C PRO A 355 20.01 6.36 19.06
N CYS A 356 20.56 6.94 18.00
CA CYS A 356 20.96 8.36 17.97
C CYS A 356 19.76 9.32 17.91
N THR A 357 18.56 8.81 17.59
CA THR A 357 17.37 9.64 17.35
C THR A 357 16.18 9.29 18.23
N ASN A 358 16.09 8.05 18.71
CA ASN A 358 14.92 7.52 19.44
C ASN A 358 14.83 7.90 20.92
N ASN A 359 15.69 8.80 21.39
CA ASN A 359 15.70 9.30 22.78
C ASN A 359 15.95 8.17 23.81
N GLY A 360 17.00 7.38 23.60
CA GLY A 360 17.54 6.48 24.63
C GLY A 360 17.05 5.03 24.61
N LEU A 361 16.29 4.61 23.59
CA LEU A 361 15.94 3.19 23.38
C LEU A 361 17.10 2.46 22.67
N GLU A 362 17.16 1.14 22.85
CA GLU A 362 18.19 0.29 22.27
C GLU A 362 18.25 0.38 20.74
N ALA A 363 19.44 0.15 20.19
CA ALA A 363 19.62 0.00 18.77
C ALA A 363 18.72 -1.11 18.20
N ASN A 364 18.01 -0.80 17.11
CA ASN A 364 17.04 -1.70 16.48
C ASN A 364 15.89 -2.16 17.39
N LEU A 365 15.65 -1.48 18.52
CA LEU A 365 14.66 -1.86 19.53
C LEU A 365 14.89 -3.28 20.10
N ASN A 366 16.15 -3.59 20.38
CA ASN A 366 16.55 -4.84 20.99
C ASN A 366 16.14 -4.91 22.47
N VAL A 367 15.29 -5.88 22.83
CA VAL A 367 14.87 -6.12 24.22
C VAL A 367 15.83 -7.03 24.99
N SER A 368 16.66 -7.80 24.28
CA SER A 368 17.47 -8.86 24.87
C SER A 368 18.64 -8.32 25.70
N ASP A 369 19.23 -9.19 26.50
CA ASP A 369 20.43 -8.95 27.28
C ASP A 369 21.73 -9.22 26.47
N LYS A 370 21.58 -9.49 25.18
CA LYS A 370 22.63 -9.71 24.17
C LYS A 370 22.33 -8.89 22.93
N GLU A 371 23.33 -8.66 22.10
CA GLU A 371 23.16 -7.96 20.84
C GLU A 371 22.25 -8.75 19.87
N ASN A 372 21.28 -8.05 19.27
CA ASN A 372 20.35 -8.59 18.29
C ASN A 372 19.89 -7.47 17.33
N PHE A 373 19.43 -7.87 16.15
CA PHE A 373 19.07 -7.01 15.03
C PHE A 373 17.56 -6.84 14.84
N THR A 374 16.72 -7.20 15.83
CA THR A 374 15.25 -7.13 15.88
C THR A 374 14.56 -6.40 14.72
N MET A 375 14.62 -5.06 14.67
CA MET A 375 13.89 -4.26 13.66
C MET A 375 14.70 -3.89 12.42
N LYS A 376 15.93 -4.39 12.25
CA LYS A 376 16.79 -4.11 11.10
C LYS A 376 16.12 -4.48 9.78
N GLY A 377 15.46 -5.65 9.72
CA GLY A 377 14.73 -6.08 8.53
C GLY A 377 13.58 -5.12 8.18
N ILE A 378 12.90 -4.59 9.19
CA ILE A 378 11.81 -3.61 9.00
C ILE A 378 12.36 -2.28 8.48
N ASP A 379 13.48 -1.78 9.00
CA ASP A 379 14.11 -0.55 8.49
C ASP A 379 14.45 -0.67 6.99
N VAL A 380 15.00 -1.82 6.58
CA VAL A 380 15.27 -2.12 5.16
C VAL A 380 13.97 -2.21 4.35
N ASN A 381 12.95 -2.89 4.85
CA ASN A 381 11.65 -2.99 4.18
C ASN A 381 10.99 -1.62 3.99
N MET A 382 11.01 -0.78 5.02
CA MET A 382 10.47 0.59 4.97
C MET A 382 11.19 1.42 3.90
N SER A 383 12.51 1.26 3.75
CA SER A 383 13.28 1.92 2.68
C SER A 383 12.89 1.39 1.29
N ALA A 384 12.68 0.08 1.15
CA ALA A 384 12.23 -0.52 -0.12
C ALA A 384 10.83 -0.02 -0.50
N TYR A 385 9.86 -0.09 0.41
CA TYR A 385 8.49 0.39 0.20
C TYR A 385 8.46 1.87 -0.15
N MET A 386 9.22 2.71 0.56
CA MET A 386 9.29 4.14 0.25
C MET A 386 9.90 4.41 -1.13
N SER A 387 10.90 3.63 -1.55
CA SER A 387 11.54 3.78 -2.85
C SER A 387 10.57 3.43 -3.99
N GLU A 388 9.82 2.34 -3.84
CA GLU A 388 8.78 1.94 -4.80
C GLU A 388 7.63 2.95 -4.84
N LEU A 389 7.15 3.39 -3.68
CA LEU A 389 6.10 4.40 -3.54
C LEU A 389 6.50 5.73 -4.21
N ALA A 390 7.75 6.17 -4.04
CA ALA A 390 8.27 7.35 -4.71
C ALA A 390 8.33 7.19 -6.24
N ALA A 391 8.69 5.99 -6.73
CA ALA A 391 8.68 5.70 -8.17
C ALA A 391 7.26 5.71 -8.76
N LEU A 392 6.26 5.22 -8.00
CA LEU A 392 4.85 5.20 -8.41
C LEU A 392 4.19 6.59 -8.44
N ALA A 393 4.71 7.55 -7.68
CA ALA A 393 4.08 8.86 -7.51
C ALA A 393 4.10 9.76 -8.76
N HIS A 394 4.87 9.39 -9.79
CA HIS A 394 4.87 10.14 -11.05
C HIS A 394 3.45 10.24 -11.64
N PRO A 395 3.00 11.44 -12.05
CA PRO A 395 1.69 11.63 -12.67
C PRO A 395 1.55 10.77 -13.92
N VAL A 396 0.42 10.07 -14.06
CA VAL A 396 0.16 9.28 -15.28
C VAL A 396 -0.22 10.21 -16.44
N SER A 397 -0.76 11.38 -16.14
CA SER A 397 -1.23 12.36 -17.13
C SER A 397 -0.13 12.86 -18.08
N SER A 398 1.15 12.80 -17.70
CA SER A 398 2.27 13.17 -18.59
C SER A 398 2.55 12.15 -19.69
N HIS A 399 1.89 10.99 -19.66
CA HIS A 399 2.09 9.88 -20.60
C HIS A 399 0.95 9.72 -21.59
N VAL A 400 0.12 10.74 -21.77
CA VAL A 400 -0.97 10.74 -22.77
C VAL A 400 -0.35 10.67 -24.16
N MET A 401 -0.77 9.65 -24.92
CA MET A 401 -0.34 9.42 -26.30
C MET A 401 -1.56 9.54 -27.23
N SER A 402 -1.34 10.05 -28.44
CA SER A 402 -2.35 10.03 -29.48
C SER A 402 -2.73 8.58 -29.84
N ALA A 403 -4.01 8.28 -29.82
CA ALA A 403 -4.55 6.95 -30.13
C ALA A 403 -5.67 7.02 -31.18
N GLU A 404 -6.12 5.84 -31.65
CA GLU A 404 -7.31 5.67 -32.49
C GLU A 404 -7.31 6.60 -33.71
N MET A 405 -6.35 6.39 -34.63
CA MET A 405 -6.18 7.20 -35.84
C MET A 405 -6.11 8.73 -35.58
N HIS A 406 -5.59 9.14 -34.42
CA HIS A 406 -5.50 10.52 -33.94
C HIS A 406 -6.83 11.18 -33.56
N ASN A 407 -7.97 10.47 -33.69
CA ASN A 407 -9.24 10.94 -33.16
C ASN A 407 -9.18 11.08 -31.62
N GLN A 408 -8.42 10.20 -30.95
CA GLN A 408 -8.12 10.30 -29.52
C GLN A 408 -6.72 10.89 -29.30
N GLY A 409 -6.47 12.06 -29.88
CA GLY A 409 -5.23 12.82 -29.72
C GLY A 409 -4.93 13.22 -28.27
N ILE A 410 -5.97 13.29 -27.43
CA ILE A 410 -5.89 13.40 -25.96
C ILE A 410 -6.78 12.34 -25.30
N ASN A 411 -6.40 11.90 -24.11
CA ASN A 411 -7.14 10.93 -23.30
C ASN A 411 -6.77 11.06 -21.82
N SER A 412 -7.55 10.44 -20.93
CA SER A 412 -7.38 10.65 -19.49
C SER A 412 -6.42 9.68 -18.82
N LEU A 413 -6.30 8.45 -19.33
CA LEU A 413 -5.60 7.34 -18.65
C LEU A 413 -6.12 7.05 -17.24
N ALA A 414 -7.41 7.34 -16.96
CA ALA A 414 -7.98 7.28 -15.63
C ALA A 414 -7.86 5.90 -14.95
N LEU A 415 -8.18 4.80 -15.66
CA LEU A 415 -8.05 3.47 -15.07
C LEU A 415 -6.59 3.14 -14.73
N LEU A 416 -5.63 3.58 -15.55
CA LEU A 416 -4.21 3.40 -15.26
C LEU A 416 -3.81 4.18 -14.01
N SER A 417 -4.22 5.44 -13.88
CA SER A 417 -3.94 6.25 -12.69
C SER A 417 -4.58 5.64 -11.43
N ALA A 418 -5.82 5.17 -11.50
CA ALA A 418 -6.48 4.47 -10.39
C ALA A 418 -5.73 3.18 -9.98
N ARG A 419 -5.27 2.38 -10.96
CA ARG A 419 -4.47 1.16 -10.70
C ARG A 419 -3.14 1.47 -10.01
N ARG A 420 -2.40 2.47 -10.48
CA ARG A 420 -1.14 2.90 -9.82
C ARG A 420 -1.37 3.46 -8.43
N THR A 421 -2.50 4.12 -8.23
CA THR A 421 -2.89 4.64 -6.90
C THR A 421 -3.23 3.48 -5.96
N MET A 422 -3.86 2.41 -6.44
CA MET A 422 -4.11 1.20 -5.64
C MET A 422 -2.81 0.50 -5.22
N GLU A 423 -1.84 0.39 -6.12
CA GLU A 423 -0.47 -0.10 -5.79
C GLU A 423 0.18 0.77 -4.71
N ALA A 424 0.06 2.10 -4.80
CA ALA A 424 0.58 3.02 -3.78
C ALA A 424 -0.13 2.87 -2.42
N ALA A 425 -1.45 2.65 -2.41
CA ALA A 425 -2.21 2.46 -1.17
C ALA A 425 -1.79 1.17 -0.45
N ASP A 426 -1.55 0.08 -1.20
CA ASP A 426 -1.05 -1.18 -0.65
C ASP A 426 0.32 -1.02 0.01
N LEU A 427 1.26 -0.29 -0.63
CA LEU A 427 2.56 0.01 -0.03
C LEU A 427 2.42 0.81 1.27
N VAL A 428 1.58 1.84 1.30
CA VAL A 428 1.35 2.62 2.52
C VAL A 428 0.70 1.77 3.61
N ALA A 429 -0.19 0.83 3.26
CA ALA A 429 -0.75 -0.12 4.23
C ALA A 429 0.33 -1.02 4.86
N HIS A 430 1.28 -1.53 4.06
CA HIS A 430 2.44 -2.26 4.58
C HIS A 430 3.32 -1.39 5.48
N MET A 431 3.57 -0.14 5.08
CA MET A 431 4.33 0.82 5.91
C MET A 431 3.63 1.11 7.24
N CYS A 432 2.30 1.26 7.24
CA CYS A 432 1.50 1.38 8.46
C CYS A 432 1.64 0.14 9.35
N ALA A 433 1.56 -1.08 8.79
CA ALA A 433 1.73 -2.31 9.55
C ALA A 433 3.12 -2.42 10.20
N CYS A 434 4.19 -2.09 9.46
CA CYS A 434 5.53 -2.00 10.00
C CYS A 434 5.65 -0.97 11.14
N HIS A 435 5.06 0.22 10.94
CA HIS A 435 5.08 1.28 11.94
C HIS A 435 4.33 0.89 13.23
N ILE A 436 3.15 0.27 13.12
CA ILE A 436 2.40 -0.27 14.26
C ILE A 436 3.28 -1.23 15.07
N TYR A 437 3.92 -2.18 14.40
CA TYR A 437 4.75 -3.20 15.05
C TYR A 437 5.96 -2.59 15.76
N VAL A 438 6.67 -1.68 15.08
CA VAL A 438 7.81 -0.94 15.65
C VAL A 438 7.38 -0.10 16.85
N SER A 439 6.24 0.61 16.75
CA SER A 439 5.70 1.43 17.84
C SER A 439 5.35 0.59 19.06
N CYS A 440 4.69 -0.56 18.87
CA CYS A 440 4.36 -1.48 19.97
C CYS A 440 5.61 -1.95 20.72
N GLN A 441 6.66 -2.35 19.98
CA GLN A 441 7.95 -2.72 20.57
C GLN A 441 8.60 -1.55 21.32
N ALA A 442 8.57 -0.35 20.73
CA ALA A 442 9.23 0.83 21.28
C ALA A 442 8.58 1.31 22.59
N VAL A 443 7.24 1.33 22.68
CA VAL A 443 6.54 1.74 23.90
C VAL A 443 6.74 0.74 25.04
N GLU A 444 6.88 -0.56 24.74
CA GLU A 444 7.21 -1.59 25.73
C GLU A 444 8.60 -1.37 26.33
N LEU A 445 9.60 -1.11 25.49
CA LEU A 445 10.95 -0.74 25.93
C LEU A 445 10.92 0.55 26.76
N ARG A 446 10.23 1.59 26.27
CA ARG A 446 10.10 2.87 26.97
C ARG A 446 9.51 2.68 28.37
N ALA A 447 8.43 1.91 28.47
CA ALA A 447 7.75 1.64 29.73
C ALA A 447 8.64 0.81 30.68
N THR A 448 9.39 -0.16 30.14
CA THR A 448 10.37 -0.94 30.88
C THR A 448 11.48 -0.05 31.48
N HIS A 449 12.03 0.87 30.69
CA HIS A 449 13.04 1.81 31.17
C HIS A 449 12.52 2.75 32.28
N ARG A 450 11.29 3.25 32.14
CA ARG A 450 10.67 4.10 33.17
C ARG A 450 10.49 3.35 34.48
N LEU A 451 9.93 2.14 34.41
CA LEU A 451 9.77 1.27 35.59
C LEU A 451 11.12 0.98 36.26
N PHE A 452 12.16 0.72 35.47
CA PHE A 452 13.51 0.51 35.97
C PHE A 452 14.06 1.74 36.71
N LEU A 453 13.96 2.92 36.10
CA LEU A 453 14.47 4.15 36.70
C LEU A 453 13.69 4.51 37.97
N GLU A 454 12.36 4.44 37.96
CA GLU A 454 11.51 4.65 39.13
C GLU A 454 11.90 3.70 40.28
N THR A 455 12.03 2.40 39.98
CA THR A 455 12.41 1.39 40.98
C THR A 455 13.83 1.61 41.51
N LEU A 456 14.76 2.01 40.65
CA LEU A 456 16.14 2.29 41.03
C LEU A 456 16.22 3.54 41.93
N HIS A 457 15.48 4.60 41.61
CA HIS A 457 15.40 5.84 42.41
C HIS A 457 15.00 5.55 43.86
N ASP A 458 13.96 4.75 44.04
CA ASP A 458 13.50 4.32 45.36
C ASP A 458 14.54 3.44 46.05
N LYS A 459 15.15 2.51 45.31
CA LYS A 459 16.11 1.56 45.87
C LYS A 459 17.40 2.23 46.34
N ILE A 460 17.90 3.25 45.63
CA ILE A 460 19.13 3.93 46.03
C ILE A 460 18.93 4.77 47.31
N LYS A 461 17.71 5.25 47.56
CA LYS A 461 17.35 6.04 48.75
C LYS A 461 16.89 5.21 49.95
N ALA A 462 16.65 3.92 49.75
CA ALA A 462 16.21 3.00 50.81
C ALA A 462 17.22 2.91 51.96
N LYS A 463 16.77 2.45 53.14
CA LYS A 463 17.59 2.30 54.36
C LYS A 463 18.81 1.37 54.18
N ASP A 464 18.72 0.43 53.25
CA ASP A 464 19.79 -0.50 52.89
C ASP A 464 20.53 -0.07 51.60
N GLY A 465 20.26 1.15 51.11
CA GLY A 465 20.79 1.71 49.87
C GLY A 465 22.27 2.11 49.93
N PRO A 466 22.89 2.37 48.77
CA PRO A 466 24.32 2.61 48.65
C PRO A 466 24.79 3.86 49.41
N PHE A 467 23.97 4.90 49.55
CA PHE A 467 24.34 6.15 50.24
C PHE A 467 24.60 5.98 51.75
N HIS A 468 24.10 4.92 52.39
CA HIS A 468 24.27 4.72 53.83
C HIS A 468 25.72 4.43 54.24
N VAL A 469 26.60 4.13 53.27
CA VAL A 469 28.05 3.97 53.50
C VAL A 469 28.69 5.27 54.02
N PHE A 470 28.09 6.43 53.71
CA PHE A 470 28.60 7.74 54.11
C PHE A 470 28.05 8.24 55.46
N HIS A 471 27.23 7.45 56.16
CA HIS A 471 26.63 7.81 57.46
C HIS A 471 25.85 9.14 57.46
N LEU A 472 25.33 9.56 56.30
CA LEU A 472 24.54 10.78 56.14
C LEU A 472 23.17 10.68 56.83
N ASN A 473 22.63 11.82 57.27
CA ASN A 473 21.26 11.89 57.75
C ASN A 473 20.25 11.76 56.59
N LYS A 474 18.97 11.53 56.90
CA LYS A 474 17.92 11.33 55.89
C LYS A 474 17.76 12.49 54.90
N SER A 475 17.95 13.74 55.36
CA SER A 475 17.83 14.92 54.51
C SER A 475 18.97 15.00 53.49
N ALA A 476 20.19 14.75 53.94
CA ALA A 476 21.38 14.71 53.09
C ALA A 476 21.33 13.55 52.08
N ILE A 477 20.85 12.37 52.50
CA ILE A 477 20.63 11.24 51.57
C ILE A 477 19.60 11.60 50.49
N LYS A 478 18.54 12.34 50.85
CA LYS A 478 17.54 12.78 49.89
C LYS A 478 18.15 13.75 48.87
N ASP A 479 18.85 14.79 49.33
CA ASP A 479 19.47 15.80 48.47
C ASP A 479 20.55 15.20 47.54
N LEU A 480 21.47 14.42 48.10
CA LEU A 480 22.47 13.68 47.32
C LEU A 480 21.79 12.74 46.31
N GLY A 481 20.75 12.02 46.75
CA GLY A 481 20.00 11.10 45.92
C GLY A 481 19.39 11.76 44.68
N GLU A 482 18.82 12.97 44.80
CA GLU A 482 18.30 13.68 43.62
C GLU A 482 19.42 14.08 42.66
N LYS A 483 20.52 14.66 43.17
CA LYS A 483 21.67 15.10 42.35
C LYS A 483 22.30 13.93 41.59
N VAL A 484 22.50 12.80 42.27
CA VAL A 484 23.06 11.58 41.67
C VAL A 484 22.10 10.99 40.66
N PHE A 485 20.80 10.96 40.96
CA PHE A 485 19.84 10.32 40.08
C PHE A 485 19.67 11.03 38.74
N THR A 486 19.73 12.38 38.71
CA THR A 486 19.73 13.13 37.45
C THR A 486 20.87 12.69 36.53
N VAL A 487 22.06 12.42 37.08
CA VAL A 487 23.22 11.94 36.30
C VAL A 487 23.06 10.47 35.90
N VAL A 488 22.52 9.63 36.79
CA VAL A 488 22.23 8.21 36.52
C VAL A 488 21.22 8.05 35.38
N GLU A 489 20.12 8.78 35.42
CA GLU A 489 19.08 8.75 34.37
C GLU A 489 19.66 9.18 33.02
N LYS A 490 20.42 10.29 33.01
CA LYS A 490 21.08 10.77 31.79
C LYS A 490 22.05 9.74 31.23
N ALA A 491 22.96 9.21 32.08
CA ALA A 491 23.94 8.21 31.66
C ALA A 491 23.27 6.92 31.16
N TRP A 492 22.16 6.51 31.78
CA TRP A 492 21.41 5.33 31.36
C TRP A 492 20.86 5.49 29.94
N TYR A 493 20.24 6.63 29.63
CA TYR A 493 19.70 6.88 28.29
C TYR A 493 20.78 7.16 27.23
N ASP A 494 21.90 7.78 27.59
CA ASP A 494 23.00 8.09 26.65
C ASP A 494 23.73 6.82 26.15
N HIS A 495 23.75 5.73 26.92
CA HIS A 495 24.47 4.49 26.57
C HIS A 495 23.57 3.44 25.88
N ASN A 496 22.76 3.85 24.91
CA ASN A 496 21.74 3.02 24.28
C ASN A 496 22.16 2.30 22.98
N ALA A 497 23.43 2.39 22.58
CA ALA A 497 23.91 1.74 21.36
C ALA A 497 23.95 0.20 21.45
N GLY A 498 24.14 -0.33 22.67
CA GLY A 498 24.17 -1.77 22.96
C GLY A 498 22.89 -2.29 23.60
N CYS A 499 22.98 -3.42 24.29
CA CYS A 499 21.86 -3.97 25.06
C CYS A 499 21.76 -3.29 26.44
N TRP A 500 20.66 -3.55 27.16
CA TRP A 500 20.44 -2.94 28.48
C TRP A 500 21.54 -3.28 29.50
N LYS A 501 22.23 -4.43 29.37
CA LYS A 501 23.35 -4.80 30.24
C LYS A 501 24.56 -3.90 30.06
N ASP A 502 24.80 -3.44 28.83
CA ASP A 502 25.95 -2.59 28.50
C ASP A 502 25.82 -1.20 29.14
N ARG A 503 24.60 -0.79 29.53
CA ARG A 503 24.31 0.47 30.23
C ARG A 503 24.78 0.48 31.68
N ILE A 504 24.96 -0.68 32.31
CA ILE A 504 25.13 -0.81 33.77
C ILE A 504 26.42 -0.13 34.26
N VAL A 505 27.57 -0.48 33.67
CA VAL A 505 28.87 0.02 34.13
C VAL A 505 28.99 1.54 33.92
N PRO A 506 28.69 2.09 32.73
CA PRO A 506 28.75 3.54 32.52
C PRO A 506 27.80 4.31 33.46
N THR A 507 26.61 3.77 33.75
CA THR A 507 25.65 4.38 34.67
C THR A 507 26.20 4.45 36.10
N VAL A 508 26.82 3.36 36.56
CA VAL A 508 27.45 3.30 37.90
C VAL A 508 28.63 4.26 37.98
N ASP A 509 29.47 4.32 36.95
CA ASP A 509 30.65 5.18 36.92
C ASP A 509 30.28 6.67 36.87
N ALA A 510 29.23 7.02 36.12
CA ALA A 510 28.72 8.39 36.04
C ALA A 510 28.23 8.91 37.41
N ALA A 511 27.71 8.04 38.29
CA ALA A 511 27.26 8.41 39.62
C ALA A 511 28.40 8.81 40.58
N MET A 512 29.65 8.44 40.29
CA MET A 512 30.79 8.67 41.20
C MET A 512 31.15 10.16 41.32
N ALA A 513 31.08 10.90 40.21
CA ALA A 513 31.41 12.32 40.18
C ALA A 513 30.48 13.19 41.07
N PRO A 514 29.14 13.14 40.93
CA PRO A 514 28.24 13.94 41.78
C PRO A 514 28.34 13.57 43.28
N VAL A 515 28.61 12.29 43.60
CA VAL A 515 28.85 11.87 44.99
C VAL A 515 30.12 12.52 45.55
N THR A 516 31.22 12.44 44.81
CA THR A 516 32.51 13.01 45.25
C THR A 516 32.39 14.52 45.43
N GLN A 517 31.71 15.21 44.50
CA GLN A 517 31.47 16.64 44.56
C GLN A 517 30.64 17.03 45.78
N TYR A 518 29.56 16.29 46.07
CA TYR A 518 28.69 16.55 47.21
C TYR A 518 29.40 16.35 48.55
N LEU A 519 30.13 15.24 48.71
CA LEU A 519 30.87 14.97 49.94
C LEU A 519 31.94 16.03 50.19
N THR A 520 32.55 16.55 49.12
CA THR A 520 33.51 17.65 49.19
C THR A 520 32.83 18.97 49.59
N SER A 521 31.66 19.29 49.01
CA SER A 521 30.96 20.55 49.30
C SER A 521 30.36 20.60 50.70
N GLU A 522 29.92 19.46 51.22
CA GLU A 522 29.34 19.34 52.57
C GLU A 522 30.40 19.00 53.64
N GLU A 523 31.69 19.01 53.28
CA GLU A 523 32.82 18.72 54.18
C GLU A 523 32.67 17.40 54.95
N VAL A 524 32.14 16.37 54.29
CA VAL A 524 31.90 15.05 54.90
C VAL A 524 33.20 14.24 54.91
N ASP A 525 33.74 14.00 56.11
CA ASP A 525 34.93 13.17 56.29
C ASP A 525 34.59 11.69 56.04
N CYS A 526 35.15 11.11 54.97
CA CYS A 526 34.99 9.68 54.67
C CYS A 526 36.25 9.07 54.03
N PRO A 527 36.62 7.83 54.39
CA PRO A 527 37.73 7.13 53.74
C PRO A 527 37.47 6.89 52.25
N ILE A 528 38.51 6.93 51.41
CA ILE A 528 38.44 6.59 49.97
C ILE A 528 37.85 5.18 49.75
N SER A 529 38.10 4.24 50.66
CA SER A 529 37.49 2.91 50.63
C SER A 529 35.96 2.95 50.68
N SER A 530 35.36 3.98 51.29
CA SER A 530 33.91 4.20 51.31
C SER A 530 33.35 4.47 49.91
N LEU A 531 34.10 5.19 49.06
CA LEU A 531 33.72 5.42 47.65
C LEU A 531 33.75 4.11 46.86
N ALA A 532 34.76 3.26 47.09
CA ALA A 532 34.83 1.94 46.45
C ALA A 532 33.66 1.04 46.87
N VAL A 533 33.32 1.02 48.17
CA VAL A 533 32.18 0.26 48.71
C VAL A 533 30.85 0.82 48.18
N PHE A 534 30.71 2.14 48.08
CA PHE A 534 29.55 2.78 47.47
C PHE A 534 29.37 2.32 46.01
N ARG A 535 30.43 2.38 45.20
CA ARG A 535 30.40 1.94 43.79
C ARG A 535 29.95 0.48 43.68
N GLU A 536 30.51 -0.40 44.50
CA GLU A 536 30.14 -1.82 44.52
C GLU A 536 28.67 -2.03 44.90
N LYS A 537 28.18 -1.33 45.94
CA LYS A 537 26.76 -1.42 46.36
C LYS A 537 25.81 -0.85 45.31
N LEU A 538 26.17 0.26 44.66
CA LEU A 538 25.38 0.84 43.58
C LEU A 538 25.33 -0.12 42.39
N HIS A 539 26.47 -0.68 41.98
CA HIS A 539 26.53 -1.70 40.93
C HIS A 539 25.62 -2.89 41.22
N LYS A 540 25.70 -3.47 42.42
CA LYS A 540 24.82 -4.56 42.84
C LYS A 540 23.34 -4.18 42.80
N SER A 541 23.01 -2.93 43.17
CA SER A 541 21.63 -2.43 43.13
C SER A 541 21.13 -2.29 41.69
N VAL A 542 21.93 -1.68 40.80
CA VAL A 542 21.61 -1.51 39.38
C VAL A 542 21.41 -2.89 38.72
N VAL A 543 22.35 -3.83 38.90
CA VAL A 543 22.26 -5.20 38.35
C VAL A 543 21.01 -5.91 38.84
N LYS A 544 20.73 -5.85 40.15
CA LYS A 544 19.58 -6.53 40.74
C LYS A 544 18.26 -5.98 40.20
N VAL A 545 18.11 -4.66 40.15
CA VAL A 545 16.88 -4.00 39.68
C VAL A 545 16.70 -4.22 38.19
N SER A 546 17.74 -4.00 37.37
CA SER A 546 17.66 -4.21 35.92
C SER A 546 17.34 -5.67 35.58
N SER A 547 18.03 -6.62 36.21
CA SER A 547 17.78 -8.05 35.98
C SER A 547 16.36 -8.45 36.37
N SER A 548 15.73 -7.80 37.36
CA SER A 548 14.33 -8.09 37.73
C SER A 548 13.28 -7.50 36.78
N ILE A 549 13.64 -6.52 35.96
CA ILE A 549 12.70 -5.74 35.15
C ILE A 549 12.84 -6.04 33.65
N PHE A 550 14.07 -6.05 33.13
CA PHE A 550 14.32 -6.29 31.71
C PHE A 550 14.16 -7.77 31.35
N TYR A 551 14.03 -8.05 30.06
CA TYR A 551 14.03 -9.40 29.53
C TYR A 551 15.27 -10.17 30.03
N PRO A 552 15.12 -11.45 30.45
CA PRO A 552 13.97 -12.34 30.25
C PRO A 552 12.83 -12.22 31.27
N ASN A 553 12.97 -11.42 32.34
CA ASN A 553 11.92 -11.33 33.36
C ASN A 553 10.74 -10.46 32.92
N MET A 554 10.99 -9.42 32.11
CA MET A 554 9.99 -8.55 31.49
C MET A 554 8.84 -8.18 32.44
N ALA A 555 9.18 -7.44 33.51
CA ALA A 555 8.24 -7.20 34.61
C ALA A 555 7.01 -6.38 34.21
N ILE A 556 7.10 -5.58 33.15
CA ILE A 556 5.98 -4.81 32.64
C ILE A 556 5.14 -5.65 31.68
N ARG A 557 3.83 -5.72 31.92
CA ARG A 557 2.92 -6.48 31.07
C ARG A 557 2.27 -5.55 30.04
N PRO A 558 1.81 -6.09 28.90
CA PRO A 558 1.11 -5.29 27.89
C PRO A 558 -0.08 -4.49 28.45
N VAL A 559 -0.85 -5.06 29.38
CA VAL A 559 -1.96 -4.32 30.02
C VAL A 559 -1.49 -3.07 30.75
N ASP A 560 -0.32 -3.12 31.38
CA ASP A 560 0.23 -2.00 32.13
C ASP A 560 0.71 -0.89 31.16
N VAL A 561 1.28 -1.27 30.01
CA VAL A 561 1.64 -0.34 28.92
C VAL A 561 0.40 0.36 28.37
N ALA A 562 -0.66 -0.40 28.07
CA ALA A 562 -1.89 0.13 27.49
C ALA A 562 -2.54 1.21 28.39
N THR A 563 -2.48 1.06 29.72
CA THR A 563 -3.05 2.05 30.66
C THR A 563 -2.31 3.38 30.69
N LYS A 564 -1.09 3.44 30.15
CA LYS A 564 -0.23 4.63 30.14
C LYS A 564 -0.17 5.32 28.77
N LEU A 565 -0.73 4.69 27.74
CA LEU A 565 -0.83 5.25 26.39
C LEU A 565 -2.02 6.21 26.30
N GLY A 566 -1.99 7.08 25.30
CA GLY A 566 -3.08 8.01 25.00
C GLY A 566 -4.34 7.31 24.49
N ASP A 567 -5.47 8.01 24.59
CA ASP A 567 -6.81 7.50 24.26
C ASP A 567 -6.92 6.92 22.84
N GLY A 568 -6.14 7.44 21.89
CA GLY A 568 -6.15 6.96 20.50
C GLY A 568 -5.20 5.78 20.24
N THR A 569 -4.06 5.72 20.93
CA THR A 569 -3.02 4.71 20.69
C THR A 569 -3.19 3.47 21.56
N ALA A 570 -3.76 3.60 22.77
CA ALA A 570 -4.03 2.48 23.66
C ALA A 570 -4.93 1.39 23.02
N PRO A 571 -6.05 1.72 22.33
CA PRO A 571 -6.87 0.72 21.66
C PRO A 571 -6.14 0.01 20.52
N LEU A 572 -5.29 0.73 19.78
CA LEU A 572 -4.49 0.15 18.69
C LEU A 572 -3.44 -0.81 19.24
N TYR A 573 -2.72 -0.43 20.31
CA TYR A 573 -1.77 -1.29 20.99
C TYR A 573 -2.44 -2.56 21.55
N ALA A 574 -3.58 -2.40 22.26
CA ALA A 574 -4.34 -3.53 22.81
C ALA A 574 -4.89 -4.44 21.71
N TRP A 575 -5.28 -3.89 20.56
CA TRP A 575 -5.68 -4.68 19.41
C TRP A 575 -4.54 -5.59 18.91
N VAL A 576 -3.30 -5.08 18.82
CA VAL A 576 -2.13 -5.87 18.39
C VAL A 576 -1.76 -6.92 19.43
N ARG A 577 -1.55 -6.51 20.70
CA ARG A 577 -1.03 -7.41 21.74
C ARG A 577 -2.06 -8.38 22.28
N SER A 578 -3.32 -7.95 22.44
CA SER A 578 -4.36 -8.77 23.06
C SER A 578 -5.28 -9.43 22.04
N LYS A 579 -5.74 -8.70 21.01
CA LYS A 579 -6.71 -9.26 20.06
C LYS A 579 -6.06 -10.09 18.95
N LEU A 580 -4.96 -9.61 18.36
CA LEU A 580 -4.20 -10.37 17.37
C LEU A 580 -3.22 -11.35 18.01
N GLY A 581 -2.83 -11.12 19.26
CA GLY A 581 -1.90 -11.99 19.98
C GLY A 581 -0.46 -11.91 19.44
N VAL A 582 -0.06 -10.78 18.86
CA VAL A 582 1.31 -10.59 18.35
C VAL A 582 2.25 -10.29 19.52
N PRO A 583 3.22 -11.16 19.85
CA PRO A 583 4.09 -10.99 21.01
C PRO A 583 5.16 -9.90 20.79
N THR A 584 5.84 -9.53 21.88
CA THR A 584 7.06 -8.72 21.81
C THR A 584 8.19 -9.57 21.24
N GLN A 585 8.95 -9.03 20.28
CA GLN A 585 10.06 -9.77 19.67
C GLN A 585 11.25 -9.79 20.63
N CYS A 586 11.62 -10.98 21.10
CA CYS A 586 12.73 -11.27 21.99
C CYS A 586 13.98 -11.77 21.26
N GLY A 587 13.89 -12.02 19.95
CA GLY A 587 15.06 -12.19 19.09
C GLY A 587 15.45 -13.64 18.89
N ILE A 588 16.72 -13.96 19.16
CA ILE A 588 17.23 -15.32 18.99
C ILE A 588 16.50 -16.33 19.89
N ASP A 589 15.96 -15.87 21.02
CA ASP A 589 15.20 -16.71 21.94
C ASP A 589 13.80 -17.05 21.39
N ASP A 590 13.30 -16.33 20.37
CA ASP A 590 12.08 -16.69 19.63
C ASP A 590 12.37 -17.64 18.46
N ASP A 591 13.63 -17.85 18.09
CA ASP A 591 14.00 -18.64 16.92
C ASP A 591 13.87 -20.13 17.21
N SER A 592 12.86 -20.76 16.60
CA SER A 592 12.54 -22.17 16.82
C SER A 592 13.67 -23.11 16.42
N PHE A 593 14.46 -22.75 15.40
CA PHE A 593 15.59 -23.56 14.94
C PHE A 593 16.77 -23.47 15.91
N TYR A 594 17.12 -22.27 16.36
CA TYR A 594 18.13 -22.02 17.38
C TYR A 594 17.79 -22.77 18.67
N ASN A 595 16.53 -22.64 19.13
CA ASN A 595 16.06 -23.30 20.33
C ASN A 595 16.18 -24.83 20.20
N ALA A 596 15.75 -25.40 19.07
CA ALA A 596 15.91 -26.82 18.79
C ALA A 596 17.38 -27.27 18.78
N GLN A 597 18.28 -26.49 18.15
CA GLN A 597 19.71 -26.82 18.12
C GLN A 597 20.39 -26.73 19.49
N LYS A 598 19.90 -25.85 20.38
CA LYS A 598 20.43 -25.66 21.73
C LYS A 598 19.76 -26.54 22.79
N GLY A 599 18.77 -27.35 22.39
CA GLY A 599 17.97 -28.14 23.33
C GLY A 599 17.14 -27.28 24.29
N LEU A 600 16.84 -26.04 23.89
CA LEU A 600 15.96 -25.14 24.62
C LEU A 600 14.50 -25.46 24.26
N PRO A 601 13.54 -25.17 25.15
CA PRO A 601 12.12 -25.32 24.84
C PRO A 601 11.76 -24.50 23.60
N THR A 602 11.24 -25.14 22.56
CA THR A 602 10.48 -24.46 21.51
C THR A 602 9.06 -24.29 22.01
N GLU A 603 8.42 -23.13 21.82
CA GLU A 603 7.01 -22.96 22.18
C GLU A 603 6.17 -24.12 21.65
N GLU A 604 5.34 -24.72 22.51
CA GLU A 604 4.32 -25.66 22.04
C GLU A 604 3.40 -24.87 21.11
N THR A 605 3.34 -25.29 19.84
CA THR A 605 2.33 -24.86 18.88
C THR A 605 0.97 -24.80 19.59
N PRO A 606 0.18 -23.71 19.46
CA PRO A 606 -1.11 -23.62 20.14
C PRO A 606 -1.93 -24.87 19.80
N LYS A 607 -2.21 -25.71 20.81
CA LYS A 607 -3.16 -26.81 20.64
C LYS A 607 -4.49 -26.18 20.23
N ASP A 608 -4.98 -26.60 19.07
CA ASP A 608 -6.36 -26.38 18.62
C ASP A 608 -7.30 -26.49 19.83
N GLN A 609 -7.84 -25.35 20.27
CA GLN A 609 -9.01 -25.37 21.12
C GLN A 609 -10.16 -25.81 20.23
N GLY A 610 -10.40 -27.12 20.22
CA GLY A 610 -11.53 -27.72 19.51
C GLY A 610 -12.85 -27.07 19.92
N PRO A 611 -13.83 -26.96 19.02
CA PRO A 611 -15.10 -26.31 19.32
C PRO A 611 -15.91 -27.18 20.29
N SER A 612 -16.19 -26.62 21.47
CA SER A 612 -17.13 -27.18 22.43
C SER A 612 -18.58 -26.91 21.99
N SER A 613 -19.26 -27.90 21.41
CA SER A 613 -20.67 -28.28 21.71
C SER A 613 -21.17 -29.42 20.81
N PRO A 614 -21.93 -30.40 21.33
CA PRO A 614 -22.35 -31.58 20.58
C PRO A 614 -23.77 -31.45 20.02
N SER A 615 -23.99 -31.98 18.81
CA SER A 615 -25.31 -32.45 18.38
C SER A 615 -25.15 -33.72 17.54
N PRO A 616 -25.91 -34.79 17.80
CA PRO A 616 -25.56 -36.13 17.33
C PRO A 616 -26.33 -36.52 16.06
N SER A 617 -25.69 -37.22 15.12
CA SER A 617 -26.33 -38.26 14.30
C SER A 617 -25.29 -38.98 13.42
N PRO A 618 -25.55 -40.24 13.01
CA PRO A 618 -24.54 -41.28 13.02
C PRO A 618 -23.99 -41.66 11.63
N SER A 619 -22.76 -42.17 11.62
CA SER A 619 -22.21 -43.04 10.57
C SER A 619 -22.99 -44.37 10.50
N PRO A 620 -22.98 -45.14 9.40
CA PRO A 620 -21.84 -46.03 9.05
C PRO A 620 -21.61 -46.09 7.51
N SER A 621 -20.58 -46.68 6.90
CA SER A 621 -19.99 -48.04 7.02
C SER A 621 -18.72 -48.07 6.13
N ALA A 622 -17.55 -48.53 6.59
CA ALA A 622 -17.06 -49.91 6.66
C ALA A 622 -16.22 -50.38 5.44
N ALA A 623 -14.98 -50.83 5.77
CA ALA A 623 -14.20 -51.91 5.14
C ALA A 623 -13.60 -51.63 3.73
N SER A 624 -12.37 -51.98 3.35
CA SER A 624 -11.37 -52.94 3.87
C SER A 624 -10.04 -52.79 3.05
N PRO A 625 -8.96 -53.56 3.33
CA PRO A 625 -7.56 -53.06 3.29
C PRO A 625 -6.63 -53.64 2.19
N MET A 626 -5.48 -52.95 1.97
CA MET A 626 -4.08 -53.41 1.70
C MET A 626 -3.78 -54.43 0.55
N PRO A 627 -2.57 -54.46 -0.08
CA PRO A 627 -1.25 -54.39 0.59
C PRO A 627 -0.09 -53.65 -0.11
N LEU A 628 0.99 -53.57 0.69
CA LEU A 628 2.31 -52.99 0.50
C LEU A 628 3.18 -53.65 -0.60
N ALA A 629 4.11 -52.86 -1.17
CA ALA A 629 5.51 -53.27 -1.37
C ALA A 629 6.46 -52.07 -1.61
N ASP A 630 7.44 -51.98 -0.70
CA ASP A 630 8.87 -51.64 -0.86
C ASP A 630 9.39 -50.24 -1.26
N ASN A 631 9.90 -49.55 -0.23
CA ASN A 631 11.22 -48.91 -0.05
C ASN A 631 11.92 -48.23 -1.24
N GLU A 632 12.20 -46.92 -1.14
CA GLU A 632 13.55 -46.40 -0.85
C GLU A 632 13.57 -44.86 -0.63
N VAL A 633 14.16 -44.49 0.51
CA VAL A 633 14.84 -43.24 0.94
C VAL A 633 14.82 -41.99 0.03
N ALA A 634 14.19 -40.91 0.50
CA ALA A 634 14.62 -39.52 0.23
C ALA A 634 14.11 -38.55 1.31
N GLY A 635 14.98 -37.62 1.73
CA GLY A 635 14.85 -36.78 2.92
C GLY A 635 13.67 -35.81 2.95
N SER A 636 13.19 -35.59 4.17
CA SER A 636 12.14 -34.65 4.55
C SER A 636 12.61 -33.18 4.42
N GLY A 637 12.17 -32.49 3.38
CA GLY A 637 12.08 -31.03 3.35
C GLY A 637 10.67 -30.62 3.77
N ALA A 638 10.56 -29.89 4.88
CA ALA A 638 9.29 -29.40 5.42
C ALA A 638 8.56 -28.50 4.40
N ALA A 639 7.26 -28.72 4.27
CA ALA A 639 6.37 -27.92 3.43
C ALA A 639 6.13 -26.54 4.06
N SER A 640 6.46 -25.47 3.33
CA SER A 640 6.05 -24.09 3.64
C SER A 640 4.57 -23.85 3.28
N PRO A 641 3.87 -22.96 4.00
CA PRO A 641 2.46 -22.66 3.75
C PRO A 641 2.24 -21.88 2.44
N ASN A 642 1.23 -22.30 1.69
CA ASN A 642 0.81 -21.70 0.42
C ASN A 642 0.27 -20.27 0.60
N LEU A 643 1.01 -19.28 0.13
CA LEU A 643 0.52 -17.93 -0.20
C LEU A 643 -0.01 -17.92 -1.65
N PRO A 644 -1.14 -17.27 -1.95
CA PRO A 644 -1.66 -17.20 -3.32
C PRO A 644 -0.79 -16.27 -4.17
N LEU A 645 0.08 -16.87 -4.98
CA LEU A 645 0.79 -16.19 -6.08
C LEU A 645 -0.22 -15.74 -7.15
N THR A 646 -0.06 -14.52 -7.63
CA THR A 646 -0.89 -13.99 -8.73
C THR A 646 -0.65 -14.81 -10.00
N MET A 647 -1.72 -15.13 -10.74
CA MET A 647 -1.71 -15.97 -11.96
C MET A 647 -0.71 -15.50 -13.04
N SER A 648 -0.26 -14.24 -13.00
CA SER A 648 0.75 -13.70 -13.90
C SER A 648 2.16 -14.28 -13.67
N ALA A 649 2.47 -14.74 -12.45
CA ALA A 649 3.73 -15.42 -12.17
C ALA A 649 3.70 -16.91 -12.56
N SER A 650 2.53 -17.54 -12.62
CA SER A 650 2.39 -19.00 -12.71
C SER A 650 2.67 -19.58 -14.10
N VAL A 651 2.47 -18.81 -15.18
CA VAL A 651 2.67 -19.29 -16.56
C VAL A 651 4.14 -19.24 -16.98
N VAL A 652 4.92 -18.32 -16.40
CA VAL A 652 6.38 -18.25 -16.64
C VAL A 652 7.15 -19.24 -15.77
N LEU A 653 6.63 -19.58 -14.59
CA LEU A 653 7.27 -20.51 -13.64
C LEU A 653 7.01 -21.99 -13.94
N ALA A 654 6.01 -22.34 -14.75
CA ALA A 654 5.69 -23.74 -15.06
C ALA A 654 6.76 -24.43 -15.95
N ASP A 655 7.49 -23.66 -16.75
CA ASP A 655 8.52 -24.15 -17.68
C ASP A 655 9.96 -23.79 -17.26
N LEU A 656 10.15 -23.21 -16.07
CA LEU A 656 11.49 -22.93 -15.55
C LEU A 656 12.05 -24.18 -14.82
N PRO A 657 13.31 -24.56 -15.06
CA PRO A 657 13.96 -25.62 -14.30
C PRO A 657 13.90 -25.30 -12.81
N ARG A 658 13.46 -26.26 -11.99
CA ARG A 658 13.37 -26.12 -10.51
C ARG A 658 14.73 -26.00 -9.81
N ASP A 659 15.81 -26.03 -10.59
CA ASP A 659 17.19 -25.92 -10.15
C ASP A 659 17.85 -24.74 -10.88
N ALA A 660 18.35 -23.77 -10.11
CA ALA A 660 19.08 -22.61 -10.62
C ALA A 660 20.34 -23.01 -11.40
N THR A 661 20.90 -24.18 -11.11
CA THR A 661 22.07 -24.76 -11.80
C THR A 661 21.70 -25.20 -13.22
N ALA A 662 20.58 -25.93 -13.38
CA ALA A 662 20.06 -26.35 -14.69
C ALA A 662 19.54 -25.15 -15.53
N ALA A 663 19.01 -24.11 -14.88
CA ALA A 663 18.61 -22.87 -15.54
C ALA A 663 19.82 -22.07 -16.08
N LEU A 664 20.96 -22.08 -15.36
CA LEU A 664 22.21 -21.51 -15.84
C LEU A 664 22.86 -22.36 -16.95
N GLU A 665 22.76 -23.69 -16.90
CA GLU A 665 23.29 -24.58 -17.94
C GLU A 665 22.56 -24.43 -19.30
N ALA A 666 21.28 -24.06 -19.29
CA ALA A 666 20.51 -23.80 -20.50
C ALA A 666 20.68 -22.36 -21.04
N ALA A 667 21.00 -21.40 -20.17
CA ALA A 667 21.19 -19.99 -20.53
C ALA A 667 22.44 -19.79 -21.40
N GLY A 668 22.23 -19.54 -22.70
CA GLY A 668 23.31 -19.39 -23.69
C GLY A 668 23.43 -20.55 -24.68
N SER A 669 22.64 -21.61 -24.51
CA SER A 669 22.52 -22.69 -25.50
C SER A 669 21.47 -22.32 -26.56
N PHE A 670 21.91 -22.05 -27.79
CA PHE A 670 21.02 -21.71 -28.90
C PHE A 670 20.90 -22.90 -29.86
N LYS A 671 19.67 -23.28 -30.25
CA LYS A 671 19.44 -24.34 -31.25
C LYS A 671 20.09 -24.04 -32.62
N THR A 672 20.43 -22.77 -32.88
CA THR A 672 21.08 -22.32 -34.11
C THR A 672 22.24 -21.38 -33.77
N ASP A 673 23.46 -21.74 -34.18
CA ASP A 673 24.67 -20.95 -33.89
C ASP A 673 24.68 -19.58 -34.58
N LYS A 674 23.97 -19.45 -35.70
CA LYS A 674 23.83 -18.23 -36.48
C LYS A 674 22.37 -17.95 -36.79
N ILE A 675 21.91 -16.78 -36.39
CA ILE A 675 20.58 -16.28 -36.70
C ILE A 675 20.60 -15.43 -37.98
N VAL A 676 19.45 -15.33 -38.63
CA VAL A 676 19.28 -14.49 -39.82
C VAL A 676 18.72 -13.14 -39.37
N VAL A 677 19.46 -12.06 -39.64
CA VAL A 677 19.05 -10.67 -39.38
C VAL A 677 18.70 -10.01 -40.70
N ARG A 678 17.50 -9.45 -40.80
CA ARG A 678 17.05 -8.65 -41.96
C ARG A 678 16.97 -7.18 -41.58
N PHE A 679 17.64 -6.34 -42.33
CA PHE A 679 17.63 -4.88 -42.18
C PHE A 679 16.55 -4.25 -43.06
N LYS A 680 15.79 -3.31 -42.50
CA LYS A 680 14.76 -2.56 -43.23
C LYS A 680 14.97 -1.05 -43.05
N PRO A 681 15.26 -0.27 -44.11
CA PRO A 681 15.37 1.18 -43.98
C PRO A 681 14.00 1.79 -43.63
N VAL A 682 14.01 2.82 -42.78
CA VAL A 682 12.84 3.62 -42.40
C VAL A 682 13.15 5.10 -42.64
N GLY A 683 12.16 5.83 -43.16
CA GLY A 683 12.31 7.25 -43.49
C GLY A 683 13.29 7.46 -44.65
N SER A 684 14.20 8.42 -44.50
CA SER A 684 15.22 8.77 -45.50
C SER A 684 16.49 7.92 -45.46
N ALA A 685 16.48 6.81 -44.71
CA ALA A 685 17.65 5.93 -44.58
C ALA A 685 17.98 5.22 -45.91
N PRO A 686 19.26 5.17 -46.32
CA PRO A 686 19.63 4.56 -47.59
C PRO A 686 19.48 3.04 -47.54
N SER A 687 18.97 2.45 -48.64
CA SER A 687 18.81 1.00 -48.78
C SER A 687 20.15 0.28 -48.87
N LEU A 688 20.22 -0.92 -48.29
CA LEU A 688 21.39 -1.80 -48.41
C LEU A 688 21.34 -2.63 -49.69
N ALA A 689 22.49 -2.83 -50.33
CA ALA A 689 22.63 -3.78 -51.44
C ALA A 689 22.43 -5.24 -51.02
N GLN A 690 22.70 -5.56 -49.75
CA GLN A 690 22.41 -6.84 -49.12
C GLN A 690 21.72 -6.56 -47.78
N ASP A 691 20.42 -6.80 -47.73
CA ASP A 691 19.55 -6.47 -46.59
C ASP A 691 19.46 -7.61 -45.57
N VAL A 692 20.06 -8.78 -45.85
CA VAL A 692 20.06 -9.93 -44.94
C VAL A 692 21.49 -10.39 -44.63
N CYS A 693 21.77 -10.60 -43.34
CA CYS A 693 23.04 -11.19 -42.89
C CYS A 693 22.83 -12.29 -41.84
N LYS A 694 23.88 -13.07 -41.59
CA LYS A 694 23.90 -14.09 -40.53
C LYS A 694 24.82 -13.62 -39.41
N ILE A 695 24.30 -13.50 -38.19
CA ILE A 695 25.05 -13.09 -36.99
C ILE A 695 25.00 -14.23 -35.98
N SER A 696 26.10 -14.47 -35.28
CA SER A 696 26.14 -15.54 -34.28
C SER A 696 25.19 -15.24 -33.13
N ALA A 697 24.44 -16.25 -32.68
CA ALA A 697 23.42 -16.12 -31.64
C ALA A 697 24.00 -15.65 -30.29
N THR A 698 25.28 -15.96 -30.01
CA THR A 698 25.97 -15.59 -28.78
C THR A 698 26.54 -14.16 -28.78
N ARG A 699 26.46 -13.44 -29.90
CA ARG A 699 26.96 -12.05 -30.00
C ARG A 699 25.97 -11.07 -29.36
N ARG A 700 26.50 -9.94 -28.90
CA ARG A 700 25.73 -8.80 -28.41
C ARG A 700 25.14 -7.98 -29.56
N PHE A 701 24.05 -7.27 -29.29
CA PHE A 701 23.35 -6.46 -30.28
C PHE A 701 24.23 -5.33 -30.84
N GLU A 702 25.23 -4.88 -30.09
CA GLU A 702 26.27 -3.97 -30.58
C GLU A 702 26.94 -4.45 -31.88
N GLU A 703 27.09 -5.76 -32.09
CA GLU A 703 27.66 -6.31 -33.33
C GLU A 703 26.74 -6.11 -34.54
N VAL A 704 25.41 -6.14 -34.32
CA VAL A 704 24.39 -5.84 -35.33
C VAL A 704 24.50 -4.38 -35.75
N VAL A 705 24.64 -3.47 -34.77
CA VAL A 705 24.85 -2.05 -34.99
C VAL A 705 26.16 -1.81 -35.75
N ARG A 706 27.26 -2.44 -35.34
CA ARG A 706 28.57 -2.30 -35.99
C ARG A 706 28.55 -2.81 -37.44
N TYR A 707 27.89 -3.94 -37.69
CA TYR A 707 27.68 -4.47 -39.04
C TYR A 707 26.95 -3.45 -39.93
N LEU A 708 25.84 -2.92 -39.44
CA LEU A 708 25.02 -1.97 -40.20
C LEU A 708 25.77 -0.67 -40.48
N ARG A 709 26.44 -0.08 -39.46
CA ARG A 709 27.26 1.13 -39.63
C ARG A 709 28.33 0.96 -40.70
N LYS A 710 29.01 -0.20 -40.71
CA LYS A 710 30.01 -0.53 -41.73
C LYS A 710 29.40 -0.61 -43.13
N LYS A 711 28.19 -1.18 -43.26
CA LYS A 711 27.49 -1.28 -44.55
C LYS A 711 26.97 0.06 -45.06
N LEU A 712 26.55 0.95 -44.16
CA LEU A 712 26.09 2.30 -44.47
C LEU A 712 27.25 3.31 -44.66
N ARG A 713 28.50 2.91 -44.37
CA ARG A 713 29.69 3.78 -44.40
C ARG A 713 29.56 5.01 -43.50
N CYS A 714 28.92 4.85 -42.35
CA CYS A 714 28.76 5.89 -41.34
C CYS A 714 30.12 6.27 -40.70
N LYS A 715 30.33 7.57 -40.45
CA LYS A 715 31.42 8.07 -39.60
C LYS A 715 31.15 7.75 -38.14
N GLU A 716 32.16 7.81 -37.27
CA GLU A 716 31.99 7.57 -35.82
C GLU A 716 30.93 8.48 -35.18
N THR A 717 30.83 9.72 -35.65
CA THR A 717 29.86 10.73 -35.16
C THR A 717 28.45 10.56 -35.69
N ASP A 718 28.23 9.73 -36.72
CA ASP A 718 26.92 9.59 -37.34
C ASP A 718 26.00 8.76 -36.44
N SER A 719 24.76 9.20 -36.26
CA SER A 719 23.74 8.45 -35.52
C SER A 719 23.07 7.42 -36.42
N VAL A 720 22.88 6.20 -35.92
CA VAL A 720 22.10 5.15 -36.57
C VAL A 720 21.23 4.50 -35.50
N PHE A 721 19.92 4.59 -35.67
CA PHE A 721 18.93 4.03 -34.75
C PHE A 721 18.44 2.71 -35.32
N LEU A 722 18.40 1.66 -34.49
CA LEU A 722 17.99 0.32 -34.87
C LEU A 722 16.85 -0.12 -33.97
N TYR A 723 15.80 -0.66 -34.59
CA TYR A 723 14.57 -1.07 -33.91
C TYR A 723 14.20 -2.48 -34.30
N VAL A 724 14.04 -3.37 -33.31
CA VAL A 724 13.59 -4.74 -33.55
C VAL A 724 12.09 -4.70 -33.85
N ASN A 725 11.68 -5.31 -34.97
CA ASN A 725 10.31 -5.34 -35.49
C ASN A 725 9.62 -3.96 -35.59
N SER A 726 10.39 -2.88 -35.70
CA SER A 726 9.86 -1.49 -35.67
C SER A 726 9.10 -1.15 -34.38
N ALA A 727 9.40 -1.82 -33.27
CA ALA A 727 8.67 -1.68 -32.01
C ALA A 727 9.52 -1.05 -30.89
N PHE A 728 10.79 -1.44 -30.75
CA PHE A 728 11.66 -0.94 -29.69
C PHE A 728 13.14 -1.00 -30.08
N ALA A 729 13.97 -0.20 -29.42
CA ALA A 729 15.42 -0.23 -29.54
C ALA A 729 16.02 -1.09 -28.41
N PRO A 730 16.60 -2.27 -28.70
CA PRO A 730 17.22 -3.10 -27.67
C PRO A 730 18.51 -2.46 -27.12
N SER A 731 18.86 -2.79 -25.87
CA SER A 731 20.14 -2.39 -25.29
C SER A 731 21.31 -3.03 -26.06
N LEU A 732 22.47 -2.37 -26.08
CA LEU A 732 23.64 -2.82 -26.86
C LEU A 732 24.23 -4.14 -26.33
N ASP A 733 24.06 -4.42 -25.05
CA ASP A 733 24.53 -5.63 -24.38
C ASP A 733 23.59 -6.84 -24.51
N GLU A 734 22.41 -6.65 -25.09
CA GLU A 734 21.45 -7.74 -25.33
C GLU A 734 22.02 -8.81 -26.27
N VAL A 735 21.71 -10.07 -25.97
CA VAL A 735 22.20 -11.21 -26.76
C VAL A 735 21.29 -11.42 -27.98
N VAL A 736 21.90 -11.44 -29.15
CA VAL A 736 21.22 -11.49 -30.45
C VAL A 736 20.34 -12.75 -30.60
N GLY A 737 20.77 -13.88 -30.04
CA GLY A 737 19.98 -15.12 -30.01
C GLY A 737 18.71 -15.01 -29.17
N ASN A 738 18.75 -14.31 -28.04
CA ASN A 738 17.57 -14.06 -27.20
C ASN A 738 16.55 -13.21 -27.96
N LEU A 739 17.02 -12.13 -28.60
CA LEU A 739 16.18 -11.28 -29.43
C LEU A 739 15.54 -12.07 -30.58
N HIS A 740 16.27 -12.98 -31.23
CA HIS A 740 15.71 -13.84 -32.28
C HIS A 740 14.66 -14.82 -31.76
N GLN A 741 14.90 -15.45 -30.60
CA GLN A 741 13.95 -16.39 -30.02
C GLN A 741 12.61 -15.73 -29.71
N CYS A 742 12.64 -14.50 -29.18
CA CYS A 742 11.45 -13.75 -28.80
C CYS A 742 10.78 -13.03 -29.97
N PHE A 743 11.55 -12.54 -30.94
CA PHE A 743 11.06 -11.55 -31.91
C PHE A 743 11.28 -11.92 -33.39
N LYS A 744 11.68 -13.16 -33.70
CA LYS A 744 11.73 -13.60 -35.11
C LYS A 744 10.35 -13.55 -35.77
N ASN A 745 10.33 -13.20 -37.05
CA ASN A 745 9.11 -13.27 -37.86
C ASN A 745 8.76 -14.72 -38.25
N SER A 746 7.66 -14.89 -38.98
CA SER A 746 7.19 -16.19 -39.50
C SER A 746 8.20 -16.92 -40.40
N HIS A 747 9.21 -16.21 -40.93
CA HIS A 747 10.28 -16.76 -41.77
C HIS A 747 11.55 -17.07 -40.96
N GLY A 748 11.49 -16.98 -39.63
CA GLY A 748 12.61 -17.24 -38.73
C GLY A 748 13.71 -16.17 -38.80
N GLN A 749 13.38 -14.93 -39.18
CA GLN A 749 14.34 -13.82 -39.29
C GLN A 749 14.09 -12.78 -38.21
N LEU A 750 15.15 -12.24 -37.62
CA LEU A 750 15.08 -11.06 -36.76
C LEU A 750 15.05 -9.82 -37.64
N VAL A 751 13.93 -9.09 -37.64
CA VAL A 751 13.78 -7.88 -38.47
C VAL A 751 14.27 -6.68 -37.68
N VAL A 752 15.24 -5.96 -38.22
CA VAL A 752 15.86 -4.78 -37.62
C VAL A 752 15.62 -3.60 -38.56
N ALA A 753 14.63 -2.78 -38.21
CA ALA A 753 14.39 -1.52 -38.88
C ALA A 753 15.48 -0.51 -38.51
N TYR A 754 15.92 0.35 -39.43
CA TYR A 754 16.95 1.34 -39.16
C TYR A 754 16.68 2.70 -39.77
N SER A 755 17.14 3.75 -39.09
CA SER A 755 17.02 5.14 -39.51
C SER A 755 18.24 5.97 -39.09
N LEU A 756 18.49 7.09 -39.79
CA LEU A 756 19.56 8.04 -39.46
C LEU A 756 19.10 9.13 -38.46
N THR A 757 17.80 9.31 -38.33
CA THR A 757 17.14 10.14 -37.31
C THR A 757 16.23 9.26 -36.46
N PRO A 758 15.93 9.63 -35.20
CA PRO A 758 14.96 8.88 -34.41
C PRO A 758 13.63 8.74 -35.17
N ALA A 759 13.16 7.50 -35.36
CA ALA A 759 11.97 7.20 -36.17
C ALA A 759 10.80 6.62 -35.35
N PHE A 760 11.10 6.06 -34.18
CA PHE A 760 10.13 5.53 -33.23
C PHE A 760 10.51 6.08 -31.84
N GLY A 761 9.53 6.64 -31.14
CA GLY A 761 9.67 7.31 -29.85
C GLY A 761 9.01 6.52 -28.74
#